data_AF-A0A920MQV1-F1
#
_entry.id   AF-A0A920MQV1-F1
#
_cell.length_a   1.000
_cell.length_b   1.000
_cell.length_c   1.000
_cell.angle_alpha   90.00
_cell.angle_beta   90.00
_cell.angle_gamma   90.00
#
_symmetry.space_group_name_H-M   'P 1'
#
loop_
_entity.id
_entity.type
_entity.pdbx_description
1 polymer ?
#
loop_
_entity_poly.entity_id
_entity_poly.type
_entity_poly.pdbx_seq_one_letter_code
_entity_poly.pdbx_strand_id
1 'polypeptide(L)'
;MEDQQDGAICRYNWLHDTEKYGARFDHSGTADGTNGTMHHNLAWNCESGGIMVKGDNHKVYNNTVLNSGSKNDIIVFQVNNGDHASSIIRNNAADKIANHRTNNVAIDFGTYTNNWNGYNESVTLNSILTDTSNNDFSPGTSSPLIDAGTTISGITDQYTNNGSGPDVGAYEDGNTNWTAGHDWNVNTTFGSSWVPIHSATISGNSGFRMMSSPVSGTILGDLLDELWIQGMTGGDATSGNANVWVLNLAGQTWTAVSNISTQSLSAGQGFLVYVFDDIDFDTDSDLPVDLYVSGSHNTGNVSITSIPQNSFYLGGNPYTKTIDWDDISKTNLSTTVSVWDDASSDWKTYNGSSGDLTNGLIAPFQGFWVQASGGVGSFTIQADDISTTAGTFLGRTTEENTGSLAFTISSGDHTDNIYLTFGPNGSIYKDISDAPKLLPLQASPRIAAMTISDNIPMKINHLPYDLEGTYMIPLDLLSLDIDTAGHFVTYGDQVTLDLVEQDLPGHITYSIMDNISGIEHNMQSLLGLDLTTESKGTFSSSYNGPIGIYPLIGEPRYTILIHYGSLNKVGDGSNLPEIFQLHQNYPNPFNPITRINYELPISSKVKIHIYDITGTLVSTLLDEFKPPGYWHILWDGKNKDGKIVSTGMYIYTIETKEFIRSKKLCFIK
;
A
#
# COMPACT_ATOMS: atom_id res chain seq x y z
N MET A 1 -5.89 -34.84 17.06
CA MET A 1 -4.86 -35.30 18.01
C MET A 1 -4.10 -36.39 17.29
N GLU A 2 -2.87 -36.10 16.88
CA GLU A 2 -2.04 -37.06 16.17
C GLU A 2 -1.51 -38.15 17.12
N ASP A 3 -1.26 -39.33 16.54
CA ASP A 3 -0.60 -40.44 17.23
C ASP A 3 0.82 -40.06 17.68
N GLN A 4 1.36 -40.79 18.66
CA GLN A 4 2.73 -40.61 19.15
C GLN A 4 3.76 -40.68 18.01
N GLN A 5 4.56 -39.63 17.83
CA GLN A 5 5.67 -39.62 16.87
C GLN A 5 6.94 -40.22 17.50
N ASP A 6 7.11 -41.54 17.39
CA ASP A 6 8.33 -42.24 17.80
C ASP A 6 9.55 -41.75 17.00
N GLY A 7 10.66 -41.46 17.69
CA GLY A 7 11.93 -41.11 17.05
C GLY A 7 12.02 -39.68 16.49
N ALA A 8 11.16 -38.75 16.92
CA ALA A 8 11.18 -37.35 16.48
C ALA A 8 12.56 -36.69 16.68
N ILE A 9 13.03 -35.91 15.69
CA ILE A 9 14.30 -35.18 15.76
C ILE A 9 14.03 -33.68 15.59
N CYS A 10 14.36 -32.88 16.60
CA CYS A 10 14.27 -31.42 16.59
C CYS A 10 15.68 -30.83 16.73
N ARG A 11 16.20 -30.20 15.67
CA ARG A 11 17.59 -29.73 15.65
C ARG A 11 17.84 -28.53 14.76
N TYR A 12 18.87 -27.75 15.10
CA TYR A 12 19.33 -26.58 14.34
C TYR A 12 18.26 -25.49 14.12
N ASN A 13 17.33 -25.34 15.06
CA ASN A 13 16.27 -24.32 14.97
C ASN A 13 16.63 -23.05 15.75
N TRP A 14 16.11 -21.91 15.30
CA TRP A 14 15.92 -20.72 16.13
C TRP A 14 14.46 -20.68 16.57
N LEU A 15 14.23 -20.57 17.89
CA LEU A 15 12.91 -20.60 18.50
C LEU A 15 12.80 -19.41 19.44
N HIS A 16 12.09 -18.35 19.06
CA HIS A 16 12.12 -17.11 19.83
C HIS A 16 10.80 -16.36 19.91
N ASP A 17 10.71 -15.51 20.95
CA ASP A 17 9.57 -14.61 21.21
C ASP A 17 8.22 -15.34 21.21
N THR A 18 8.19 -16.58 21.71
CA THR A 18 6.98 -17.40 21.75
C THR A 18 6.20 -17.18 23.05
N GLU A 19 4.86 -17.17 22.95
CA GLU A 19 3.99 -17.08 24.13
C GLU A 19 4.06 -18.33 25.03
N LYS A 20 4.49 -19.47 24.47
CA LYS A 20 4.61 -20.75 25.19
C LYS A 20 6.04 -21.29 25.15
N TYR A 21 6.20 -22.59 24.91
CA TYR A 21 7.51 -23.23 24.87
C TYR A 21 8.07 -23.13 23.46
N GLY A 22 9.38 -22.93 23.31
CA GLY A 22 10.02 -22.95 21.98
C GLY A 22 9.90 -24.32 21.32
N ALA A 23 10.34 -25.37 22.01
CA ALA A 23 10.17 -26.76 21.58
C ALA A 23 9.70 -27.63 22.74
N ARG A 24 8.89 -28.66 22.42
CA ARG A 24 8.34 -29.54 23.43
C ARG A 24 8.25 -30.99 22.95
N PHE A 25 8.75 -31.92 23.76
CA PHE A 25 8.28 -33.29 23.73
C PHE A 25 7.09 -33.42 24.69
N ASP A 26 5.95 -33.85 24.14
CA ASP A 26 4.68 -33.95 24.85
C ASP A 26 3.88 -35.19 24.46
N HIS A 27 2.99 -35.61 25.35
CA HIS A 27 1.80 -36.38 25.01
C HIS A 27 0.74 -36.20 26.12
N SER A 28 -0.54 -36.27 25.79
CA SER A 28 -1.65 -36.24 26.75
C SER A 28 -2.14 -37.65 27.05
N GLY A 29 -2.09 -38.10 28.32
CA GLY A 29 -2.65 -39.39 28.74
C GLY A 29 -1.69 -40.21 29.59
N THR A 30 -1.73 -41.54 29.44
CA THR A 30 -0.85 -42.52 30.12
C THR A 30 0.33 -42.98 29.26
N ALA A 31 0.49 -42.44 28.06
CA ALA A 31 1.61 -42.72 27.18
C ALA A 31 2.56 -41.52 27.25
N ASP A 32 3.80 -41.76 27.63
CA ASP A 32 4.82 -40.75 27.70
C ASP A 32 5.53 -40.65 26.33
N GLY A 33 5.91 -39.43 25.93
CA GLY A 33 6.79 -39.24 24.77
C GLY A 33 8.02 -40.13 24.90
N THR A 34 8.49 -40.73 23.80
CA THR A 34 9.67 -41.58 23.85
C THR A 34 10.55 -41.47 22.63
N ASN A 35 11.83 -41.81 22.78
CA ASN A 35 12.85 -41.86 21.72
C ASN A 35 13.11 -40.55 20.96
N GLY A 36 12.59 -39.42 21.43
CA GLY A 36 12.85 -38.11 20.81
C GLY A 36 14.29 -37.62 20.98
N THR A 37 14.83 -36.95 19.97
CA THR A 37 16.15 -36.30 20.01
C THR A 37 16.02 -34.79 19.78
N MET A 38 16.49 -33.96 20.72
CA MET A 38 16.57 -32.50 20.59
C MET A 38 18.03 -32.06 20.65
N HIS A 39 18.58 -31.46 19.60
CA HIS A 39 19.94 -30.96 19.66
C HIS A 39 20.27 -29.72 18.83
N HIS A 40 21.20 -28.89 19.29
CA HIS A 40 21.68 -27.71 18.55
C HIS A 40 20.57 -26.71 18.24
N ASN A 41 19.54 -26.65 19.08
CA ASN A 41 18.52 -25.61 18.99
C ASN A 41 18.96 -24.41 19.83
N LEU A 42 18.69 -23.22 19.31
CA LEU A 42 18.79 -21.98 20.03
C LEU A 42 17.37 -21.49 20.34
N ALA A 43 17.09 -21.18 21.61
CA ALA A 43 15.84 -20.55 21.99
C ALA A 43 16.06 -19.33 22.89
N TRP A 44 15.32 -18.25 22.65
CA TRP A 44 15.36 -17.07 23.51
C TRP A 44 14.02 -16.37 23.61
N ASN A 45 13.77 -15.66 24.72
CA ASN A 45 12.52 -14.92 24.95
C ASN A 45 11.25 -15.78 24.86
N CYS A 46 11.33 -17.09 25.13
CA CYS A 46 10.14 -17.95 25.20
C CYS A 46 9.48 -17.79 26.57
N GLU A 47 8.26 -17.25 26.62
CA GLU A 47 7.59 -16.85 27.87
C GLU A 47 7.40 -18.03 28.84
N SER A 48 7.17 -19.24 28.30
CA SER A 48 7.03 -20.45 29.12
C SER A 48 8.28 -21.33 29.23
N GLY A 49 9.43 -20.94 28.69
CA GLY A 49 10.65 -21.78 28.65
C GLY A 49 11.00 -22.20 27.23
N GLY A 50 12.28 -22.18 26.86
CA GLY A 50 12.68 -22.56 25.50
C GLY A 50 12.48 -24.04 25.18
N ILE A 51 12.79 -24.95 26.12
CA ILE A 51 12.66 -26.41 25.89
C ILE A 51 11.89 -27.09 27.03
N MET A 52 10.89 -27.89 26.66
CA MET A 52 10.13 -28.76 27.57
C MET A 52 10.27 -30.22 27.17
N VAL A 53 10.76 -31.05 28.07
CA VAL A 53 10.95 -32.49 27.86
C VAL A 53 10.06 -33.23 28.84
N LYS A 54 9.16 -34.06 28.33
CA LYS A 54 8.31 -34.96 29.12
C LYS A 54 8.38 -36.36 28.54
N GLY A 55 8.52 -37.35 29.42
CA GLY A 55 8.47 -38.76 29.09
C GLY A 55 9.79 -39.49 29.33
N ASP A 56 10.17 -40.47 28.51
CA ASP A 56 11.41 -41.23 28.71
C ASP A 56 12.16 -41.62 27.42
N ASN A 57 13.43 -42.00 27.55
CA ASN A 57 14.35 -42.33 26.46
C ASN A 57 14.59 -41.17 25.48
N HIS A 58 14.55 -39.94 25.96
CA HIS A 58 14.87 -38.76 25.19
C HIS A 58 16.38 -38.46 25.19
N LYS A 59 16.86 -37.88 24.09
CA LYS A 59 18.24 -37.42 23.92
C LYS A 59 18.24 -35.91 23.73
N VAL A 60 18.71 -35.16 24.72
CA VAL A 60 18.67 -33.69 24.71
C VAL A 60 20.10 -33.17 24.82
N TYR A 61 20.64 -32.72 23.69
CA TYR A 61 22.07 -32.45 23.52
C TYR A 61 22.35 -31.04 23.01
N ASN A 62 23.35 -30.34 23.55
CA ASN A 62 23.91 -29.19 22.84
C ASN A 62 22.85 -28.14 22.46
N ASN A 63 21.87 -27.85 23.33
CA ASN A 63 20.92 -26.76 23.09
C ASN A 63 21.33 -25.53 23.90
N THR A 64 21.09 -24.34 23.37
CA THR A 64 21.29 -23.07 24.06
C THR A 64 19.92 -22.43 24.30
N VAL A 65 19.57 -22.16 25.55
CA VAL A 65 18.31 -21.47 25.89
C VAL A 65 18.59 -20.33 26.87
N LEU A 66 18.12 -19.13 26.54
CA LEU A 66 18.35 -17.95 27.36
C LEU A 66 17.07 -17.11 27.50
N ASN A 67 16.99 -16.33 28.57
CA ASN A 67 15.96 -15.32 28.76
C ASN A 67 14.50 -15.83 28.60
N SER A 68 14.21 -17.06 29.03
CA SER A 68 12.80 -17.46 29.18
C SER A 68 12.18 -16.69 30.33
N GLY A 69 10.87 -16.46 30.27
CA GLY A 69 10.11 -15.69 31.26
C GLY A 69 10.11 -16.28 32.68
N SER A 70 8.94 -16.44 33.28
CA SER A 70 8.84 -16.89 34.69
C SER A 70 9.18 -18.37 34.93
N LYS A 71 9.42 -19.16 33.89
CA LYS A 71 9.72 -20.59 33.96
C LYS A 71 11.20 -20.88 33.71
N ASN A 72 11.63 -22.11 34.01
CA ASN A 72 12.98 -22.59 33.70
C ASN A 72 13.17 -22.67 32.17
N ASP A 73 14.41 -22.48 31.73
CA ASP A 73 14.77 -22.39 30.31
C ASP A 73 14.73 -23.77 29.63
N ILE A 74 15.32 -24.77 30.28
CA ILE A 74 15.21 -26.18 29.90
C ILE A 74 14.54 -26.93 31.05
N ILE A 75 13.34 -27.45 30.78
CA ILE A 75 12.53 -28.15 31.76
C ILE A 75 12.49 -29.64 31.40
N VAL A 76 13.05 -30.48 32.28
CA VAL A 76 12.98 -31.94 32.17
C VAL A 76 11.92 -32.45 33.15
N PHE A 77 10.65 -32.30 32.77
CA PHE A 77 9.54 -32.38 33.70
C PHE A 77 9.16 -33.82 34.04
N GLN A 78 9.50 -34.25 35.26
CA GLN A 78 9.07 -35.54 35.80
C GLN A 78 7.61 -35.46 36.27
N VAL A 79 6.72 -36.23 35.64
CA VAL A 79 5.30 -36.31 35.99
C VAL A 79 5.04 -37.52 36.89
N ASN A 80 5.60 -38.67 36.52
CA ASN A 80 5.45 -39.94 37.22
C ASN A 80 6.79 -40.50 37.69
N ASN A 81 6.74 -41.43 38.64
CA ASN A 81 7.92 -42.16 39.10
C ASN A 81 8.40 -43.13 38.01
N GLY A 82 9.61 -42.89 37.49
CA GLY A 82 10.19 -43.67 36.39
C GLY A 82 10.37 -42.89 35.09
N ASP A 83 9.75 -41.72 34.94
CA ASP A 83 10.01 -40.84 33.79
C ASP A 83 11.50 -40.49 33.73
N HIS A 84 11.99 -40.32 32.52
CA HIS A 84 13.37 -39.95 32.23
C HIS A 84 14.45 -40.92 32.73
N ALA A 85 14.10 -42.13 33.22
CA ALA A 85 15.07 -43.13 33.68
C ALA A 85 16.12 -43.51 32.63
N SER A 86 15.76 -43.46 31.34
CA SER A 86 16.63 -43.77 30.19
C SER A 86 17.02 -42.51 29.40
N SER A 87 16.54 -41.34 29.81
CA SER A 87 16.81 -40.08 29.10
C SER A 87 18.23 -39.57 29.35
N ILE A 88 18.81 -38.92 28.36
CA ILE A 88 20.16 -38.35 28.41
C ILE A 88 20.06 -36.85 28.13
N ILE A 89 20.43 -36.05 29.12
CA ILE A 89 20.45 -34.59 29.09
C ILE A 89 21.91 -34.15 29.23
N ARG A 90 22.52 -33.66 28.15
CA ARG A 90 23.97 -33.45 28.10
C ARG A 90 24.40 -32.29 27.23
N ASN A 91 25.51 -31.64 27.57
CA ASN A 91 26.10 -30.54 26.79
C ASN A 91 25.14 -29.36 26.53
N ASN A 92 24.05 -29.20 27.29
CA ASN A 92 23.14 -28.06 27.10
C ASN A 92 23.61 -26.84 27.89
N ALA A 93 23.31 -25.64 27.40
CA ALA A 93 23.57 -24.38 28.07
C ALA A 93 22.24 -23.64 28.33
N ALA A 94 21.92 -23.39 29.60
CA ALA A 94 20.81 -22.51 29.97
C ALA A 94 21.01 -21.88 31.35
N ASP A 95 20.43 -20.71 31.59
CA ASP A 95 20.45 -20.08 32.92
C ASP A 95 19.68 -20.89 33.96
N LYS A 96 18.59 -21.56 33.53
CA LYS A 96 17.70 -22.33 34.39
C LYS A 96 17.43 -23.73 33.81
N ILE A 97 18.17 -24.76 34.22
CA ILE A 97 17.87 -26.16 33.89
C ILE A 97 17.39 -26.91 35.13
N ALA A 98 16.18 -27.47 35.10
CA ALA A 98 15.59 -28.16 36.26
C ALA A 98 14.53 -29.19 35.88
N ASN A 99 14.17 -30.07 36.83
CA ASN A 99 13.10 -31.04 36.64
C ASN A 99 11.67 -30.49 36.88
N HIS A 100 11.57 -29.19 37.20
CA HIS A 100 10.34 -28.52 37.56
C HIS A 100 10.12 -27.30 36.67
N ARG A 101 8.89 -26.82 36.52
CA ARG A 101 8.56 -25.69 35.61
C ARG A 101 9.18 -24.37 36.03
N THR A 102 9.21 -24.09 37.32
CA THR A 102 9.64 -22.78 37.87
C THR A 102 10.73 -22.91 38.92
N ASN A 103 10.54 -23.78 39.91
CA ASN A 103 11.52 -24.01 40.97
C ASN A 103 12.82 -24.64 40.45
N ASN A 104 13.94 -24.29 41.10
CA ASN A 104 15.22 -24.98 40.94
C ASN A 104 15.16 -26.34 41.67
N VAL A 105 14.85 -27.39 40.91
CA VAL A 105 14.83 -28.76 41.41
C VAL A 105 15.78 -29.58 40.56
N ALA A 106 16.71 -30.26 41.23
CA ALA A 106 17.76 -31.02 40.58
C ALA A 106 17.19 -32.14 39.70
N ILE A 107 17.87 -32.42 38.59
CA ILE A 107 17.61 -33.59 37.76
C ILE A 107 18.47 -34.73 38.32
N ASP A 108 17.84 -35.66 39.03
CA ASP A 108 18.48 -36.78 39.75
C ASP A 108 18.15 -38.16 39.14
N PHE A 109 17.60 -38.16 37.93
CA PHE A 109 17.23 -39.32 37.15
C PHE A 109 17.91 -39.30 35.78
N GLY A 110 17.91 -40.45 35.10
CA GLY A 110 18.54 -40.59 33.79
C GLY A 110 20.04 -40.25 33.82
N THR A 111 20.53 -39.75 32.70
CA THR A 111 21.91 -39.23 32.60
C THR A 111 21.88 -37.72 32.46
N TYR A 112 22.43 -37.01 33.46
CA TYR A 112 22.58 -35.55 33.45
C TYR A 112 24.06 -35.18 33.62
N THR A 113 24.73 -34.75 32.53
CA THR A 113 26.20 -34.55 32.52
C THR A 113 26.62 -33.43 31.58
N ASN A 114 27.67 -32.67 31.92
CA ASN A 114 28.26 -31.63 31.06
C ASN A 114 27.27 -30.54 30.61
N ASN A 115 26.23 -30.26 31.40
CA ASN A 115 25.34 -29.13 31.11
C ASN A 115 25.84 -27.89 31.85
N TRP A 116 25.86 -26.76 31.17
CA TRP A 116 26.01 -25.45 31.80
C TRP A 116 24.64 -25.03 32.31
N ASN A 117 24.48 -24.99 33.62
CA ASN A 117 23.22 -24.69 34.29
C ASN A 117 23.43 -23.48 35.21
N GLY A 118 22.92 -22.32 34.81
CA GLY A 118 23.15 -21.05 35.51
C GLY A 118 22.76 -21.05 36.99
N TYR A 119 21.88 -21.97 37.43
CA TYR A 119 21.62 -22.19 38.86
C TYR A 119 22.86 -22.56 39.69
N ASN A 120 23.89 -23.13 39.06
CA ASN A 120 25.13 -23.55 39.69
C ASN A 120 26.30 -22.59 39.41
N GLU A 121 26.07 -21.54 38.62
CA GLU A 121 27.12 -20.68 38.09
C GLU A 121 27.06 -19.27 38.69
N SER A 122 28.18 -18.55 38.61
CA SER A 122 28.30 -17.19 39.15
C SER A 122 28.04 -16.09 38.12
N VAL A 123 27.84 -16.47 36.86
CA VAL A 123 27.63 -15.59 35.70
C VAL A 123 26.41 -16.08 34.93
N THR A 124 25.73 -15.18 34.21
CA THR A 124 24.60 -15.56 33.34
C THR A 124 25.11 -16.06 31.99
N LEU A 125 24.32 -16.90 31.33
CA LEU A 125 24.64 -17.42 30.00
C LEU A 125 24.84 -16.27 29.02
N ASN A 126 23.95 -15.28 29.06
CA ASN A 126 24.04 -14.09 28.22
C ASN A 126 25.38 -13.34 28.36
N SER A 127 26.04 -13.39 29.53
CA SER A 127 27.31 -12.69 29.77
C SER A 127 28.56 -13.41 29.26
N ILE A 128 28.42 -14.67 28.85
CA ILE A 128 29.51 -15.52 28.35
C ILE A 128 29.35 -15.92 26.88
N LEU A 129 28.37 -15.33 26.20
CA LEU A 129 28.17 -15.40 24.74
C LEU A 129 28.70 -14.13 24.07
N THR A 130 28.95 -14.18 22.76
CA THR A 130 29.65 -13.13 22.01
C THR A 130 28.88 -11.81 21.92
N ASP A 131 27.69 -11.81 21.30
CA ASP A 131 26.87 -10.60 21.14
C ASP A 131 25.40 -10.95 20.86
N THR A 132 24.69 -11.33 21.93
CA THR A 132 23.28 -11.72 21.83
C THR A 132 22.36 -10.58 21.37
N SER A 133 22.80 -9.33 21.46
CA SER A 133 22.03 -8.18 20.97
C SER A 133 22.03 -8.06 19.45
N ASN A 134 23.04 -8.64 18.79
CA ASN A 134 23.16 -8.71 17.33
C ASN A 134 22.95 -10.14 16.80
N ASN A 135 22.20 -10.97 17.55
CA ASN A 135 21.89 -12.36 17.22
C ASN A 135 23.13 -13.26 17.05
N ASP A 136 24.24 -12.94 17.73
CA ASP A 136 25.41 -13.82 17.82
C ASP A 136 25.45 -14.52 19.18
N PHE A 137 25.03 -15.78 19.17
CA PHE A 137 24.93 -16.64 20.34
C PHE A 137 26.08 -17.65 20.43
N SER A 138 27.17 -17.42 19.71
CA SER A 138 28.39 -18.20 19.86
C SER A 138 29.01 -17.99 21.25
N PRO A 139 29.76 -18.97 21.79
CA PRO A 139 30.56 -18.76 22.98
C PRO A 139 31.55 -17.60 22.78
N GLY A 140 31.64 -16.68 23.74
CA GLY A 140 32.66 -15.64 23.69
C GLY A 140 34.07 -16.20 23.87
N THR A 141 35.12 -15.45 23.50
CA THR A 141 36.53 -15.90 23.42
C THR A 141 37.15 -16.46 24.72
N SER A 142 36.48 -16.33 25.87
CA SER A 142 36.90 -16.91 27.15
C SER A 142 35.74 -17.59 27.88
N SER A 143 34.74 -18.01 27.12
CA SER A 143 33.55 -18.65 27.65
C SER A 143 33.91 -19.99 28.28
N PRO A 144 33.37 -20.32 29.47
CA PRO A 144 33.52 -21.64 30.07
C PRO A 144 32.78 -22.75 29.30
N LEU A 145 32.03 -22.39 28.26
CA LEU A 145 31.37 -23.34 27.36
C LEU A 145 32.36 -24.02 26.40
N ILE A 146 33.47 -23.34 26.09
CA ILE A 146 34.45 -23.80 25.12
C ILE A 146 35.12 -25.08 25.64
N ASP A 147 35.17 -26.13 24.82
CA ASP A 147 35.76 -27.44 25.12
C ASP A 147 35.17 -28.18 26.34
N ALA A 148 34.07 -27.69 26.92
CA ALA A 148 33.52 -28.22 28.18
C ALA A 148 32.59 -29.43 27.99
N GLY A 149 32.19 -29.71 26.76
CA GLY A 149 31.30 -30.79 26.39
C GLY A 149 32.00 -32.14 26.28
N THR A 150 31.20 -33.18 26.04
CA THR A 150 31.70 -34.52 25.73
C THR A 150 31.22 -34.98 24.36
N THR A 151 32.04 -35.75 23.64
CA THR A 151 31.75 -36.20 22.28
C THR A 151 30.53 -37.14 22.25
N ILE A 152 29.61 -36.87 21.33
CA ILE A 152 28.43 -37.66 21.03
C ILE A 152 28.51 -38.07 19.56
N SER A 153 28.83 -39.34 19.32
CA SER A 153 28.98 -39.88 17.97
C SER A 153 27.75 -39.61 17.11
N GLY A 154 27.97 -39.09 15.89
CA GLY A 154 26.93 -38.73 14.93
C GLY A 154 26.23 -37.41 15.20
N ILE A 155 26.54 -36.71 16.31
CA ILE A 155 25.92 -35.43 16.68
C ILE A 155 26.98 -34.33 16.74
N THR A 156 28.01 -34.52 17.58
CA THR A 156 29.05 -33.51 17.80
C THR A 156 30.32 -33.81 17.00
N ASP A 157 30.30 -34.67 15.99
CA ASP A 157 31.52 -35.11 15.29
C ASP A 157 32.24 -33.96 14.57
N GLN A 158 31.57 -32.82 14.38
CA GLN A 158 32.06 -31.68 13.62
C GLN A 158 32.89 -30.67 14.43
N TYR A 159 33.10 -30.86 15.75
CA TYR A 159 33.86 -29.92 16.62
C TYR A 159 35.34 -29.73 16.21
N THR A 160 35.83 -30.52 15.24
CA THR A 160 37.24 -30.79 14.96
C THR A 160 38.11 -29.62 14.46
N ASN A 161 37.65 -28.37 14.58
CA ASN A 161 38.36 -27.23 14.01
C ASN A 161 39.17 -26.37 14.98
N ASN A 162 39.10 -26.51 16.31
CA ASN A 162 40.04 -25.80 17.22
C ASN A 162 40.09 -26.25 18.71
N GLY A 163 39.45 -27.36 19.09
CA GLY A 163 39.23 -27.71 20.50
C GLY A 163 39.76 -29.07 20.98
N SER A 164 39.80 -29.26 22.30
CA SER A 164 40.02 -30.55 22.98
C SER A 164 38.74 -31.36 23.24
N GLY A 165 37.57 -30.75 23.04
CA GLY A 165 36.24 -31.37 23.11
C GLY A 165 35.20 -30.51 22.39
N PRO A 166 33.95 -30.97 22.25
CA PRO A 166 32.88 -30.11 21.73
C PRO A 166 32.49 -29.05 22.76
N ASP A 167 31.99 -27.92 22.29
CA ASP A 167 31.45 -26.87 23.16
C ASP A 167 30.11 -27.27 23.77
N VAL A 168 29.79 -26.67 24.92
CA VAL A 168 28.48 -26.78 25.57
C VAL A 168 27.53 -25.73 24.97
N GLY A 169 26.36 -26.18 24.51
CA GLY A 169 25.39 -25.33 23.81
C GLY A 169 25.27 -25.64 22.32
N ALA A 170 24.52 -24.79 21.61
CA ALA A 170 24.10 -24.98 20.21
C ALA A 170 25.10 -24.48 19.16
N TYR A 171 26.17 -23.81 19.59
CA TYR A 171 27.20 -23.24 18.74
C TYR A 171 28.56 -23.73 19.18
N GLU A 172 29.46 -23.86 18.21
CA GLU A 172 30.87 -24.22 18.41
C GLU A 172 31.75 -23.02 18.04
N ASP A 173 32.63 -22.62 18.94
CA ASP A 173 33.59 -21.55 18.73
C ASP A 173 34.51 -21.87 17.53
N GLY A 174 34.68 -20.88 16.65
CA GLY A 174 35.49 -21.02 15.44
C GLY A 174 34.95 -22.00 14.39
N ASN A 175 33.72 -22.52 14.51
CA ASN A 175 33.12 -23.41 13.51
C ASN A 175 31.72 -22.98 13.05
N THR A 176 31.67 -22.30 11.91
CA THR A 176 30.42 -21.80 11.30
C THR A 176 29.49 -22.88 10.75
N ASN A 177 29.94 -24.14 10.65
CA ASN A 177 29.08 -25.25 10.21
C ASN A 177 28.24 -25.84 11.36
N TRP A 178 28.59 -25.50 12.60
CA TRP A 178 27.87 -25.90 13.80
C TRP A 178 27.14 -24.68 14.35
N THR A 179 25.98 -24.39 13.76
CA THR A 179 25.16 -23.24 14.10
C THR A 179 23.70 -23.66 14.24
N ALA A 180 23.01 -23.20 15.29
CA ALA A 180 21.55 -23.20 15.23
C ALA A 180 21.11 -22.27 14.07
N GLY A 181 20.07 -22.63 13.32
CA GLY A 181 19.73 -21.95 12.06
C GLY A 181 20.61 -22.36 10.87
N HIS A 182 21.31 -23.50 10.96
CA HIS A 182 22.23 -23.99 9.94
C HIS A 182 21.59 -24.01 8.54
N ASP A 183 22.29 -23.43 7.56
CA ASP A 183 21.91 -23.35 6.15
C ASP A 183 22.07 -24.73 5.48
N TRP A 184 21.15 -25.65 5.77
CA TRP A 184 21.01 -26.83 4.93
C TRP A 184 20.71 -26.36 3.52
N ASN A 185 21.43 -26.91 2.54
CA ASN A 185 20.86 -26.97 1.21
C ASN A 185 19.66 -27.92 1.28
N VAL A 186 18.47 -27.37 1.53
CA VAL A 186 17.19 -28.08 1.68
C VAL A 186 16.93 -29.02 0.51
N ASN A 187 17.37 -28.65 -0.70
CA ASN A 187 17.25 -29.49 -1.89
C ASN A 187 18.13 -30.75 -1.80
N THR A 188 19.29 -30.70 -1.14
CA THR A 188 20.14 -31.89 -0.95
C THR A 188 19.59 -32.85 0.10
N THR A 189 18.94 -32.34 1.14
CA THR A 189 18.41 -33.15 2.24
C THR A 189 17.03 -33.73 1.91
N PHE A 190 16.15 -32.91 1.36
CA PHE A 190 14.74 -33.25 1.15
C PHE A 190 14.40 -33.48 -0.33
N GLY A 191 15.27 -33.10 -1.27
CA GLY A 191 15.02 -33.28 -2.70
C GLY A 191 13.70 -32.64 -3.14
N SER A 192 12.92 -33.38 -3.92
CA SER A 192 11.59 -32.97 -4.37
C SER A 192 10.52 -32.96 -3.28
N SER A 193 10.83 -33.39 -2.05
CA SER A 193 9.89 -33.33 -0.91
C SER A 193 9.89 -31.97 -0.22
N TRP A 194 10.91 -31.13 -0.45
CA TRP A 194 10.87 -29.74 0.02
C TRP A 194 10.12 -28.88 -0.98
N VAL A 195 9.14 -28.14 -0.48
CA VAL A 195 8.40 -27.14 -1.22
C VAL A 195 8.57 -25.82 -0.45
N PRO A 196 9.07 -24.75 -1.08
CA PRO A 196 9.18 -23.47 -0.40
C PRO A 196 7.80 -22.98 0.00
N ILE A 197 7.71 -22.39 1.20
CA ILE A 197 6.51 -21.75 1.70
C ILE A 197 6.76 -20.24 1.69
N HIS A 198 5.79 -19.49 1.17
CA HIS A 198 5.78 -18.03 1.19
C HIS A 198 4.57 -17.58 1.99
N SER A 199 4.66 -16.45 2.69
CA SER A 199 3.58 -15.99 3.54
C SER A 199 3.22 -14.51 3.35
N ALA A 200 2.01 -14.17 3.76
CA ALA A 200 1.50 -12.81 3.85
C ALA A 200 0.59 -12.69 5.06
N THR A 201 0.68 -11.61 5.82
CA THR A 201 -0.22 -11.37 6.96
C THR A 201 -1.43 -10.56 6.51
N ILE A 202 -2.63 -10.99 6.88
CA ILE A 202 -3.87 -10.21 6.76
C ILE A 202 -4.27 -9.76 8.15
N SER A 203 -4.61 -8.47 8.28
CA SER A 203 -5.02 -7.84 9.54
C SER A 203 -6.25 -6.96 9.35
N GLY A 204 -6.73 -6.32 10.41
CA GLY A 204 -7.83 -5.36 10.35
C GLY A 204 -9.18 -6.02 10.64
N ASN A 205 -10.23 -5.58 9.93
CA ASN A 205 -11.60 -6.07 10.12
C ASN A 205 -12.09 -6.82 8.86
N SER A 206 -13.32 -7.31 8.94
CA SER A 206 -14.09 -7.80 7.79
C SER A 206 -14.03 -6.82 6.61
N GLY A 207 -13.77 -7.33 5.40
CA GLY A 207 -13.75 -6.50 4.20
C GLY A 207 -13.01 -7.11 3.02
N PHE A 208 -13.01 -6.39 1.90
CA PHE A 208 -12.30 -6.82 0.70
C PHE A 208 -10.78 -6.75 0.85
N ARG A 209 -10.09 -7.76 0.33
CA ARG A 209 -8.64 -7.76 0.05
C ARG A 209 -8.45 -7.98 -1.44
N MET A 210 -7.53 -7.21 -2.02
CA MET A 210 -7.16 -7.33 -3.42
C MET A 210 -5.76 -7.91 -3.50
N MET A 211 -5.69 -9.18 -3.87
CA MET A 211 -4.53 -10.02 -3.63
C MET A 211 -3.95 -10.60 -4.92
N SER A 212 -2.75 -11.15 -4.81
CA SER A 212 -2.07 -11.93 -5.83
C SER A 212 -1.15 -12.95 -5.19
N SER A 213 -0.42 -13.72 -6.00
CA SER A 213 0.56 -14.69 -5.49
C SER A 213 1.80 -14.75 -6.39
N PRO A 214 3.00 -14.96 -5.81
CA PRO A 214 4.20 -15.23 -6.58
C PRO A 214 4.29 -16.66 -7.12
N VAL A 215 3.38 -17.55 -6.69
CA VAL A 215 3.32 -18.95 -7.12
C VAL A 215 2.19 -19.12 -8.15
N SER A 216 2.45 -19.90 -9.20
CA SER A 216 1.44 -20.26 -10.21
C SER A 216 0.80 -21.61 -9.90
N GLY A 217 -0.42 -21.83 -10.38
CA GLY A 217 -1.15 -23.09 -10.28
C GLY A 217 -2.43 -22.97 -9.47
N THR A 218 -2.91 -24.09 -8.93
CA THR A 218 -4.08 -24.19 -8.05
C THR A 218 -3.72 -23.78 -6.63
N ILE A 219 -3.43 -22.50 -6.45
CA ILE A 219 -2.85 -21.95 -5.21
C ILE A 219 -3.87 -21.49 -4.18
N LEU A 220 -5.12 -21.21 -4.59
CA LEU A 220 -6.07 -20.53 -3.73
C LEU A 220 -6.48 -21.35 -2.51
N GLY A 221 -6.53 -22.68 -2.63
CA GLY A 221 -6.87 -23.55 -1.50
C GLY A 221 -5.77 -23.65 -0.44
N ASP A 222 -4.52 -23.37 -0.81
CA ASP A 222 -3.39 -23.31 0.14
C ASP A 222 -3.30 -21.88 0.72
N LEU A 223 -3.31 -20.88 -0.17
CA LEU A 223 -3.17 -19.46 0.19
C LEU A 223 -4.29 -18.94 1.09
N LEU A 224 -5.51 -19.45 0.96
CA LEU A 224 -6.67 -18.94 1.69
C LEU A 224 -7.18 -19.92 2.77
N ASP A 225 -6.39 -20.94 3.13
CA ASP A 225 -6.79 -22.00 4.07
C ASP A 225 -7.09 -21.46 5.48
N GLU A 226 -6.38 -20.41 5.90
CA GLU A 226 -6.56 -19.77 7.21
C GLU A 226 -7.73 -18.75 7.24
N LEU A 227 -8.53 -18.66 6.17
CA LEU A 227 -9.67 -17.74 6.06
C LEU A 227 -10.97 -18.51 5.86
N TRP A 228 -12.09 -17.95 6.33
CA TRP A 228 -13.40 -18.52 6.00
C TRP A 228 -13.74 -18.34 4.51
N ILE A 229 -13.83 -19.44 3.76
CA ILE A 229 -14.18 -19.47 2.33
C ILE A 229 -15.55 -20.11 2.12
N GLN A 230 -16.42 -19.43 1.38
CA GLN A 230 -17.79 -19.89 1.17
C GLN A 230 -18.30 -19.71 -0.27
N GLY A 231 -19.40 -20.40 -0.59
CA GLY A 231 -20.10 -20.31 -1.87
C GLY A 231 -19.41 -21.02 -3.04
N MET A 232 -18.43 -21.90 -2.79
CA MET A 232 -17.68 -22.62 -3.82
C MET A 232 -17.25 -24.02 -3.38
N THR A 233 -16.93 -24.88 -4.35
CA THR A 233 -16.39 -26.22 -4.05
C THR A 233 -14.99 -26.08 -3.44
N GLY A 234 -14.74 -26.80 -2.34
CA GLY A 234 -13.45 -26.79 -1.65
C GLY A 234 -13.25 -25.66 -0.63
N GLY A 235 -14.22 -24.74 -0.47
CA GLY A 235 -14.27 -23.85 0.69
C GLY A 235 -14.97 -24.50 1.88
N ASP A 236 -14.88 -23.87 3.06
CA ASP A 236 -15.50 -24.29 4.32
C ASP A 236 -17.01 -24.48 4.22
N ALA A 237 -17.67 -23.61 3.46
CA ALA A 237 -19.09 -23.71 3.16
C ALA A 237 -19.36 -23.70 1.66
N THR A 238 -19.84 -24.83 1.11
CA THR A 238 -20.20 -24.89 -0.33
C THR A 238 -21.46 -24.10 -0.70
N SER A 239 -22.19 -23.58 0.28
CA SER A 239 -23.40 -22.76 0.12
C SER A 239 -23.15 -21.30 0.48
N GLY A 240 -24.08 -20.40 0.13
CA GLY A 240 -23.96 -18.97 0.40
C GLY A 240 -23.46 -18.17 -0.80
N ASN A 241 -23.23 -16.87 -0.58
CA ASN A 241 -22.63 -16.01 -1.60
C ASN A 241 -21.12 -16.27 -1.62
N ALA A 242 -20.56 -16.51 -2.82
CA ALA A 242 -19.12 -16.65 -3.00
C ALA A 242 -18.38 -15.43 -2.45
N ASN A 243 -17.22 -15.65 -1.84
CA ASN A 243 -16.36 -14.58 -1.32
C ASN A 243 -14.98 -14.51 -2.01
N VAL A 244 -14.78 -15.20 -3.13
CA VAL A 244 -13.56 -15.13 -3.95
C VAL A 244 -13.94 -14.92 -5.41
N TRP A 245 -13.31 -13.94 -6.05
CA TRP A 245 -13.59 -13.56 -7.44
C TRP A 245 -12.33 -13.31 -8.25
N VAL A 246 -12.42 -13.59 -9.54
CA VAL A 246 -11.43 -13.23 -10.55
C VAL A 246 -12.06 -12.28 -11.57
N LEU A 247 -11.24 -11.39 -12.13
CA LEU A 247 -11.71 -10.50 -13.19
C LEU A 247 -11.86 -11.25 -14.51
N ASN A 248 -13.05 -11.20 -15.09
CA ASN A 248 -13.24 -11.53 -16.50
C ASN A 248 -12.86 -10.32 -17.35
N LEU A 249 -11.62 -10.33 -17.86
CA LEU A 249 -11.08 -9.24 -18.67
C LEU A 249 -11.93 -8.92 -19.90
N ALA A 250 -12.45 -9.94 -20.59
CA ALA A 250 -13.24 -9.76 -21.81
C ALA A 250 -14.63 -9.16 -21.52
N GLY A 251 -15.23 -9.56 -20.41
CA GLY A 251 -16.54 -9.07 -19.97
C GLY A 251 -16.49 -7.78 -19.15
N GLN A 252 -15.31 -7.41 -18.63
CA GLN A 252 -15.14 -6.35 -17.62
C GLN A 252 -16.10 -6.57 -16.42
N THR A 253 -16.16 -7.80 -15.93
CA THR A 253 -17.03 -8.21 -14.82
C THR A 253 -16.32 -9.14 -13.86
N TRP A 254 -16.77 -9.16 -12.61
CA TRP A 254 -16.33 -10.13 -11.62
C TRP A 254 -16.93 -11.51 -11.88
N THR A 255 -16.10 -12.54 -11.84
CA THR A 255 -16.53 -13.94 -11.90
C THR A 255 -16.20 -14.61 -10.58
N ALA A 256 -17.23 -15.10 -9.89
CA ALA A 256 -17.03 -15.87 -8.67
C ALA A 256 -16.27 -17.16 -8.98
N VAL A 257 -15.28 -17.48 -8.14
CA VAL A 257 -14.58 -18.77 -8.20
C VAL A 257 -15.59 -19.86 -7.83
N SER A 258 -15.72 -20.88 -8.68
CA SER A 258 -16.68 -21.98 -8.48
C SER A 258 -16.09 -23.18 -7.75
N ASN A 259 -14.76 -23.37 -7.85
CA ASN A 259 -14.01 -24.41 -7.17
C ASN A 259 -12.59 -23.92 -6.87
N ILE A 260 -12.29 -23.71 -5.59
CA ILE A 260 -11.01 -23.16 -5.15
C ILE A 260 -9.85 -24.16 -5.34
N SER A 261 -10.14 -25.46 -5.27
CA SER A 261 -9.16 -26.54 -5.43
C SER A 261 -8.72 -26.74 -6.88
N THR A 262 -9.45 -26.21 -7.87
CA THR A 262 -9.13 -26.37 -9.30
C THR A 262 -8.92 -25.04 -10.04
N GLN A 263 -9.25 -23.91 -9.42
CA GLN A 263 -8.98 -22.59 -9.97
C GLN A 263 -7.47 -22.36 -10.04
N SER A 264 -6.92 -22.35 -11.25
CA SER A 264 -5.51 -22.04 -11.49
C SER A 264 -5.32 -20.54 -11.73
N LEU A 265 -4.29 -19.96 -11.13
CA LEU A 265 -3.84 -18.59 -11.38
C LEU A 265 -2.38 -18.58 -11.86
N SER A 266 -2.03 -17.62 -12.70
CA SER A 266 -0.62 -17.35 -13.02
C SER A 266 0.01 -16.49 -11.91
N ALA A 267 1.33 -16.56 -11.73
CA ALA A 267 2.04 -15.67 -10.81
C ALA A 267 1.77 -14.21 -11.18
N GLY A 268 1.41 -13.39 -10.18
CA GLY A 268 1.03 -11.99 -10.37
C GLY A 268 -0.33 -11.77 -11.04
N GLN A 269 -1.13 -12.82 -11.27
CA GLN A 269 -2.54 -12.64 -11.60
C GLN A 269 -3.30 -12.25 -10.34
N GLY A 270 -3.95 -11.09 -10.34
CA GLY A 270 -4.69 -10.64 -9.17
C GLY A 270 -6.09 -11.27 -9.07
N PHE A 271 -6.57 -11.35 -7.83
CA PHE A 271 -7.90 -11.82 -7.47
C PHE A 271 -8.45 -10.97 -6.31
N LEU A 272 -9.76 -11.06 -6.09
CA LEU A 272 -10.46 -10.37 -5.02
C LEU A 272 -11.00 -11.40 -4.04
N VAL A 273 -10.83 -11.15 -2.75
CA VAL A 273 -11.43 -11.96 -1.68
C VAL A 273 -12.13 -11.03 -0.69
N TYR A 274 -13.29 -11.43 -0.17
CA TYR A 274 -13.89 -10.80 1.00
C TYR A 274 -13.53 -11.64 2.22
N VAL A 275 -12.82 -11.02 3.15
CA VAL A 275 -12.35 -11.62 4.40
C VAL A 275 -13.38 -11.34 5.48
N PHE A 276 -13.72 -12.38 6.24
CA PHE A 276 -14.46 -12.29 7.48
C PHE A 276 -13.46 -12.23 8.64
N ASP A 277 -13.72 -11.37 9.61
CA ASP A 277 -12.88 -11.22 10.81
C ASP A 277 -13.20 -12.23 11.91
N ASP A 278 -14.42 -12.78 11.93
CA ASP A 278 -14.85 -13.90 12.75
C ASP A 278 -14.99 -15.14 11.83
N ILE A 279 -14.03 -16.06 11.94
CA ILE A 279 -13.84 -17.24 11.09
C ILE A 279 -14.49 -18.47 11.76
N ASP A 280 -14.54 -18.52 13.09
CA ASP A 280 -15.05 -19.67 13.84
C ASP A 280 -16.46 -19.47 14.47
N PHE A 281 -17.06 -18.30 14.25
CA PHE A 281 -18.39 -17.88 14.70
C PHE A 281 -18.53 -17.75 16.22
N ASP A 282 -17.45 -17.45 16.93
CA ASP A 282 -17.47 -17.28 18.38
C ASP A 282 -17.71 -15.84 18.87
N THR A 283 -17.86 -14.90 17.93
CA THR A 283 -18.11 -13.45 18.12
C THR A 283 -16.90 -12.60 18.51
N ASP A 284 -15.70 -13.17 18.57
CA ASP A 284 -14.46 -12.40 18.61
C ASP A 284 -13.79 -12.32 17.22
N SER A 285 -12.61 -11.71 17.14
CA SER A 285 -11.91 -11.52 15.87
C SER A 285 -10.67 -12.40 15.82
N ASP A 286 -10.57 -13.17 14.75
CA ASP A 286 -9.45 -14.05 14.43
C ASP A 286 -8.31 -13.34 13.69
N LEU A 287 -8.50 -12.08 13.28
CA LEU A 287 -7.46 -11.29 12.62
C LEU A 287 -6.51 -10.67 13.66
N PRO A 288 -5.18 -10.65 13.42
CA PRO A 288 -4.50 -11.01 12.17
C PRO A 288 -4.22 -12.51 11.99
N VAL A 289 -4.16 -12.95 10.73
CA VAL A 289 -3.74 -14.32 10.33
C VAL A 289 -2.59 -14.26 9.34
N ASP A 290 -1.71 -15.24 9.39
CA ASP A 290 -0.68 -15.46 8.37
C ASP A 290 -1.18 -16.45 7.33
N LEU A 291 -1.18 -16.04 6.08
CA LEU A 291 -1.51 -16.88 4.92
C LEU A 291 -0.26 -17.56 4.40
N TYR A 292 -0.39 -18.75 3.83
CA TYR A 292 0.74 -19.54 3.33
C TYR A 292 0.48 -20.07 1.92
N VAL A 293 1.47 -19.98 1.04
CA VAL A 293 1.42 -20.68 -0.25
C VAL A 293 2.70 -21.46 -0.47
N SER A 294 2.53 -22.76 -0.70
CA SER A 294 3.59 -23.67 -1.04
C SER A 294 3.81 -23.67 -2.56
N GLY A 295 5.07 -23.57 -2.97
CA GLY A 295 5.45 -23.74 -4.36
C GLY A 295 6.69 -22.94 -4.74
N SER A 296 7.24 -23.27 -5.91
CA SER A 296 8.30 -22.47 -6.50
C SER A 296 7.74 -21.09 -6.85
N HIS A 297 8.26 -20.05 -6.22
CA HIS A 297 7.95 -18.68 -6.61
C HIS A 297 8.50 -18.40 -8.01
N ASN A 298 7.84 -17.48 -8.70
CA ASN A 298 8.28 -17.02 -10.00
C ASN A 298 9.60 -16.24 -9.88
N THR A 299 10.52 -16.52 -10.80
CA THR A 299 11.85 -15.87 -10.89
C THR A 299 12.11 -15.23 -12.25
N GLY A 300 11.17 -15.37 -13.20
CA GLY A 300 11.27 -14.82 -14.55
C GLY A 300 10.25 -13.71 -14.80
N ASN A 301 10.36 -13.06 -15.95
CA ASN A 301 9.47 -11.96 -16.33
C ASN A 301 8.01 -12.43 -16.48
N VAL A 302 7.06 -11.58 -16.05
CA VAL A 302 5.63 -11.79 -16.27
C VAL A 302 5.10 -10.71 -17.22
N SER A 303 4.54 -11.14 -18.36
CA SER A 303 4.04 -10.25 -19.42
C SER A 303 2.54 -10.40 -19.61
N ILE A 304 1.82 -9.27 -19.55
CA ILE A 304 0.43 -9.16 -19.96
C ILE A 304 0.38 -8.48 -21.32
N THR A 305 0.03 -9.23 -22.37
CA THR A 305 0.28 -8.79 -23.77
C THR A 305 -0.93 -8.15 -24.45
N SER A 306 -2.12 -8.22 -23.87
CA SER A 306 -3.34 -7.70 -24.51
C SER A 306 -4.42 -7.34 -23.51
N ILE A 307 -4.52 -6.06 -23.19
CA ILE A 307 -5.62 -5.45 -22.45
C ILE A 307 -6.42 -4.62 -23.46
N PRO A 308 -7.70 -4.93 -23.74
CA PRO A 308 -8.47 -4.16 -24.70
C PRO A 308 -8.53 -2.68 -24.32
N GLN A 309 -8.56 -1.79 -25.31
CA GLN A 309 -8.61 -0.34 -25.06
C GLN A 309 -9.75 0.03 -24.10
N ASN A 310 -9.48 0.95 -23.17
CA ASN A 310 -10.39 1.40 -22.12
C ASN A 310 -10.78 0.33 -21.08
N SER A 311 -10.23 -0.87 -21.16
CA SER A 311 -10.48 -1.93 -20.19
C SER A 311 -9.51 -1.86 -19.02
N PHE A 312 -10.00 -2.27 -17.86
CA PHE A 312 -9.21 -2.45 -16.65
C PHE A 312 -8.63 -3.87 -16.60
N TYR A 313 -7.47 -3.98 -15.96
CA TYR A 313 -6.81 -5.24 -15.66
C TYR A 313 -6.44 -5.29 -14.18
N LEU A 314 -6.72 -6.44 -13.55
CA LEU A 314 -6.31 -6.74 -12.18
C LEU A 314 -4.99 -7.52 -12.23
N GLY A 315 -3.90 -6.80 -12.04
CA GLY A 315 -2.57 -7.36 -11.90
C GLY A 315 -2.21 -7.59 -10.43
N GLY A 316 -1.02 -8.10 -10.20
CA GLY A 316 -0.47 -8.30 -8.88
C GLY A 316 1.03 -8.54 -8.93
N ASN A 317 1.67 -8.49 -7.77
CA ASN A 317 3.09 -8.71 -7.67
C ASN A 317 3.42 -10.21 -7.88
N PRO A 318 4.19 -10.58 -8.93
CA PRO A 318 4.53 -11.97 -9.20
C PRO A 318 5.74 -12.47 -8.40
N TYR A 319 6.34 -11.66 -7.52
CA TYR A 319 7.54 -11.98 -6.77
C TYR A 319 7.30 -11.95 -5.26
N THR A 320 8.23 -12.57 -4.53
CA THR A 320 8.25 -12.57 -3.06
C THR A 320 8.83 -11.28 -2.47
N LYS A 321 9.07 -10.27 -3.31
CA LYS A 321 9.66 -8.99 -2.96
C LYS A 321 8.88 -7.86 -3.62
N THR A 322 8.86 -6.70 -2.99
CA THR A 322 8.21 -5.48 -3.51
C THR A 322 8.72 -5.14 -4.91
N ILE A 323 7.81 -4.75 -5.80
CA ILE A 323 8.13 -4.21 -7.13
C ILE A 323 7.86 -2.71 -7.17
N ASP A 324 8.56 -2.01 -8.07
CA ASP A 324 8.35 -0.60 -8.32
C ASP A 324 7.53 -0.41 -9.61
N TRP A 325 6.38 0.27 -9.50
CA TRP A 325 5.55 0.57 -10.66
C TRP A 325 6.29 1.40 -11.71
N ASP A 326 7.20 2.28 -11.33
CA ASP A 326 7.91 3.16 -12.26
C ASP A 326 8.84 2.40 -13.20
N ASP A 327 9.42 1.29 -12.74
CA ASP A 327 10.37 0.47 -13.52
C ASP A 327 9.68 -0.46 -14.54
N ILE A 328 8.40 -0.79 -14.32
CA ILE A 328 7.65 -1.70 -15.19
C ILE A 328 7.58 -1.17 -16.62
N SER A 329 7.87 -2.02 -17.61
CA SER A 329 7.71 -1.70 -19.02
C SER A 329 6.23 -1.67 -19.42
N LYS A 330 5.75 -0.55 -19.96
CA LYS A 330 4.32 -0.30 -20.29
C LYS A 330 4.15 0.09 -21.75
N THR A 331 3.01 -0.24 -22.35
CA THR A 331 2.61 0.23 -23.68
C THR A 331 1.10 0.42 -23.71
N ASN A 332 0.64 1.60 -24.15
CA ASN A 332 -0.79 1.96 -24.20
C ASN A 332 -1.52 1.69 -22.87
N LEU A 333 -0.91 2.12 -21.76
CA LEU A 333 -1.48 2.05 -20.42
C LEU A 333 -1.51 3.46 -19.84
N SER A 334 -2.48 3.69 -18.96
CA SER A 334 -2.41 4.78 -18.00
C SER A 334 -1.09 4.70 -17.23
N THR A 335 -0.47 5.84 -16.93
CA THR A 335 0.65 5.88 -15.99
C THR A 335 0.18 5.64 -14.55
N THR A 336 -1.14 5.75 -14.32
CA THR A 336 -1.76 5.52 -13.03
C THR A 336 -1.89 4.05 -12.65
N VAL A 337 -1.53 3.74 -11.40
CA VAL A 337 -1.81 2.48 -10.72
C VAL A 337 -2.62 2.73 -9.46
N SER A 338 -3.48 1.79 -9.07
CA SER A 338 -4.19 1.86 -7.78
C SER A 338 -4.17 0.52 -7.06
N VAL A 339 -3.88 0.55 -5.76
CA VAL A 339 -3.98 -0.60 -4.86
C VAL A 339 -5.10 -0.38 -3.86
N TRP A 340 -5.75 -1.45 -3.44
CA TRP A 340 -6.75 -1.39 -2.37
C TRP A 340 -6.05 -1.44 -1.02
N ASP A 341 -6.36 -0.49 -0.14
CA ASP A 341 -5.90 -0.46 1.24
C ASP A 341 -7.09 -0.76 2.16
N ASP A 342 -7.11 -1.95 2.75
CA ASP A 342 -8.21 -2.39 3.61
C ASP A 342 -8.24 -1.61 4.93
N ALA A 343 -7.07 -1.24 5.46
CA ALA A 343 -6.94 -0.46 6.69
C ALA A 343 -7.68 0.88 6.60
N SER A 344 -7.53 1.63 5.50
CA SER A 344 -8.29 2.87 5.25
C SER A 344 -9.61 2.63 4.52
N SER A 345 -9.89 1.39 4.09
CA SER A 345 -10.99 1.04 3.18
C SER A 345 -11.05 1.95 1.95
N ASP A 346 -9.88 2.27 1.36
CA ASP A 346 -9.80 3.18 0.23
C ASP A 346 -8.75 2.78 -0.81
N TRP A 347 -8.82 3.41 -1.97
CA TRP A 347 -7.82 3.27 -3.03
C TRP A 347 -6.61 4.16 -2.77
N LYS A 348 -5.43 3.55 -2.70
CA LYS A 348 -4.15 4.25 -2.81
C LYS A 348 -3.74 4.30 -4.28
N THR A 349 -3.73 5.50 -4.84
CA THR A 349 -3.44 5.74 -6.27
C THR A 349 -2.10 6.44 -6.44
N TYR A 350 -1.39 6.17 -7.54
CA TYR A 350 -0.15 6.84 -7.90
C TYR A 350 -0.08 7.00 -9.42
N ASN A 351 0.37 8.16 -9.91
CA ASN A 351 0.42 8.46 -11.34
C ASN A 351 1.83 8.40 -11.97
N GLY A 352 2.81 7.82 -11.27
CA GLY A 352 4.22 7.86 -11.69
C GLY A 352 4.99 9.06 -11.16
N SER A 353 4.36 9.91 -10.34
CA SER A 353 5.04 11.01 -9.67
C SER A 353 4.42 11.42 -8.33
N SER A 354 3.09 11.35 -8.18
CA SER A 354 2.39 11.74 -6.96
C SER A 354 1.15 10.86 -6.75
N GLY A 355 0.65 10.86 -5.51
CA GLY A 355 -0.51 10.07 -5.09
C GLY A 355 -0.30 9.48 -3.69
N ASP A 356 -1.29 8.72 -3.20
CA ASP A 356 -1.24 8.09 -1.87
C ASP A 356 -0.37 6.83 -1.85
N LEU A 357 -0.23 6.16 -3.01
CA LEU A 357 0.66 5.00 -3.10
C LEU A 357 2.10 5.49 -3.19
N THR A 358 2.82 5.37 -2.08
CA THR A 358 4.18 5.88 -1.94
C THR A 358 5.11 5.26 -2.97
N ASN A 359 5.69 6.10 -3.84
CA ASN A 359 6.68 5.73 -4.85
C ASN A 359 6.26 4.56 -5.75
N GLY A 360 4.96 4.37 -5.99
CA GLY A 360 4.48 3.27 -6.83
C GLY A 360 4.85 1.86 -6.33
N LEU A 361 5.21 1.69 -5.06
CA LEU A 361 5.67 0.41 -4.53
C LEU A 361 4.51 -0.55 -4.31
N ILE A 362 4.63 -1.77 -4.83
CA ILE A 362 3.60 -2.81 -4.75
C ILE A 362 4.19 -4.01 -4.01
N ALA A 363 3.70 -4.25 -2.79
CA ALA A 363 4.19 -5.31 -1.91
C ALA A 363 3.94 -6.73 -2.48
N PRO A 364 4.65 -7.76 -2.01
CA PRO A 364 4.29 -9.15 -2.28
C PRO A 364 2.83 -9.43 -1.93
N PHE A 365 2.17 -10.32 -2.67
CA PHE A 365 0.76 -10.67 -2.51
C PHE A 365 -0.26 -9.53 -2.72
N GLN A 366 0.19 -8.30 -3.00
CA GLN A 366 -0.68 -7.17 -3.30
C GLN A 366 -1.20 -7.26 -4.75
N GLY A 367 -2.51 -7.11 -4.94
CA GLY A 367 -3.11 -6.86 -6.24
C GLY A 367 -3.11 -5.36 -6.57
N PHE A 368 -3.12 -5.01 -7.85
CA PHE A 368 -3.19 -3.62 -8.34
C PHE A 368 -4.05 -3.47 -9.61
N TRP A 369 -4.64 -2.29 -9.78
CA TRP A 369 -5.43 -1.90 -10.94
C TRP A 369 -4.67 -1.02 -11.91
N VAL A 370 -4.86 -1.31 -13.20
CA VAL A 370 -4.40 -0.49 -14.32
C VAL A 370 -5.46 -0.44 -15.40
N GLN A 371 -5.40 0.58 -16.25
CA GLN A 371 -6.30 0.75 -17.39
C GLN A 371 -5.51 0.89 -18.69
N ALA A 372 -5.94 0.17 -19.74
CA ALA A 372 -5.44 0.39 -21.09
C ALA A 372 -5.91 1.74 -21.63
N SER A 373 -4.96 2.56 -22.09
CA SER A 373 -5.20 3.90 -22.60
C SER A 373 -4.40 4.14 -23.88
N GLY A 374 -4.96 4.87 -24.85
CA GLY A 374 -4.29 5.13 -26.13
C GLY A 374 -4.20 3.92 -27.09
N GLY A 375 -4.78 2.77 -26.76
CA GLY A 375 -4.83 1.59 -27.63
C GLY A 375 -5.01 0.28 -26.85
N VAL A 376 -4.64 -0.84 -27.48
CA VAL A 376 -4.53 -2.13 -26.78
C VAL A 376 -3.31 -2.07 -25.87
N GLY A 377 -3.55 -2.21 -24.56
CA GLY A 377 -2.55 -2.09 -23.50
C GLY A 377 -1.75 -3.36 -23.28
N SER A 378 -0.52 -3.21 -22.79
CA SER A 378 0.32 -4.31 -22.33
C SER A 378 1.37 -3.82 -21.34
N PHE A 379 1.82 -4.70 -20.44
CA PHE A 379 2.95 -4.43 -19.55
C PHE A 379 3.77 -5.70 -19.29
N THR A 380 5.02 -5.52 -18.86
CA THR A 380 5.91 -6.60 -18.43
C THR A 380 6.59 -6.22 -17.14
N ILE A 381 6.40 -7.06 -16.11
CA ILE A 381 7.12 -6.98 -14.83
C ILE A 381 8.35 -7.88 -14.96
N GLN A 382 9.52 -7.28 -15.06
CA GLN A 382 10.81 -7.96 -15.19
C GLN A 382 11.35 -8.36 -13.82
N ALA A 383 12.26 -9.34 -13.78
CA ALA A 383 12.91 -9.71 -12.51
C ALA A 383 13.75 -8.56 -11.94
N ASP A 384 14.24 -7.68 -12.80
CA ASP A 384 15.01 -6.48 -12.43
C ASP A 384 14.12 -5.34 -11.87
N ASP A 385 12.79 -5.45 -12.00
CA ASP A 385 11.82 -4.48 -11.43
C ASP A 385 11.57 -4.76 -9.92
N ILE A 386 12.20 -5.81 -9.38
CA ILE A 386 12.20 -6.07 -7.93
C ILE A 386 12.97 -4.94 -7.26
N SER A 387 12.29 -4.22 -6.36
CA SER A 387 12.88 -3.13 -5.61
C SER A 387 14.06 -3.65 -4.78
N THR A 388 15.23 -3.04 -4.99
CA THR A 388 16.50 -3.53 -4.44
C THR A 388 16.81 -3.02 -3.03
N THR A 389 15.98 -2.14 -2.44
CA THR A 389 16.25 -1.55 -1.12
C THR A 389 14.97 -1.25 -0.32
N ALA A 390 14.95 -1.57 0.97
CA ALA A 390 13.82 -1.36 1.91
C ALA A 390 13.67 0.10 2.42
N GLY A 391 14.14 1.10 1.69
CA GLY A 391 14.22 2.49 2.16
C GLY A 391 13.73 3.51 1.13
N THR A 392 13.13 4.58 1.63
CA THR A 392 12.57 5.74 0.92
C THR A 392 13.45 6.21 -0.24
N PHE A 393 12.88 6.28 -1.45
CA PHE A 393 13.56 6.78 -2.65
C PHE A 393 12.74 7.84 -3.38
N LEU A 394 13.44 8.75 -4.06
CA LEU A 394 12.89 9.65 -5.08
C LEU A 394 12.91 8.87 -6.39
N GLY A 395 11.75 8.33 -6.78
CA GLY A 395 11.59 7.51 -7.99
C GLY A 395 12.21 8.16 -9.23
N ARG A 396 12.70 7.33 -10.15
CA ARG A 396 13.08 7.79 -11.49
C ARG A 396 11.79 7.96 -12.28
N THR A 397 11.16 9.12 -12.14
CA THR A 397 9.88 9.44 -12.80
C THR A 397 10.04 9.31 -14.33
N THR A 398 9.11 8.59 -14.97
CA THR A 398 9.04 8.55 -16.45
C THR A 398 8.39 9.81 -17.02
N GLU A 399 7.62 10.52 -16.19
CA GLU A 399 7.14 11.88 -16.44
C GLU A 399 8.13 12.87 -15.86
N GLU A 400 8.52 13.90 -16.62
CA GLU A 400 9.20 15.06 -16.06
C GLU A 400 8.18 15.87 -15.24
N ASN A 401 7.87 15.42 -14.02
CA ASN A 401 7.10 16.21 -13.08
C ASN A 401 8.00 17.36 -12.58
N THR A 402 7.47 18.56 -12.70
CA THR A 402 8.15 19.82 -12.38
C THR A 402 7.58 20.47 -11.13
N GLY A 403 6.63 19.82 -10.46
CA GLY A 403 6.09 20.16 -9.14
C GLY A 403 4.67 19.64 -8.93
N SER A 404 4.22 19.56 -7.68
CA SER A 404 2.87 19.11 -7.34
C SER A 404 2.26 19.85 -6.14
N LEU A 405 0.94 19.75 -6.05
CA LEU A 405 0.11 20.18 -4.93
C LEU A 405 -0.67 18.97 -4.43
N ALA A 406 -0.54 18.65 -3.14
CA ALA A 406 -1.38 17.67 -2.46
C ALA A 406 -2.36 18.42 -1.55
N PHE A 407 -3.65 18.21 -1.75
CA PHE A 407 -4.71 18.76 -0.90
C PHE A 407 -5.24 17.63 -0.02
N THR A 408 -5.19 17.84 1.29
CA THR A 408 -5.70 16.91 2.29
C THR A 408 -6.94 17.51 2.93
N ILE A 409 -8.08 16.84 2.78
CA ILE A 409 -9.35 17.27 3.35
C ILE A 409 -9.66 16.36 4.53
N SER A 410 -9.89 16.95 5.69
CA SER A 410 -10.20 16.22 6.93
C SER A 410 -11.53 16.66 7.56
N SER A 411 -12.25 15.68 8.11
CA SER A 411 -13.38 15.90 9.02
C SER A 411 -13.45 14.78 10.05
N GLY A 412 -13.29 15.14 11.32
CA GLY A 412 -13.15 14.17 12.42
C GLY A 412 -11.97 13.23 12.15
N ASP A 413 -12.25 11.92 12.15
CA ASP A 413 -11.25 10.88 11.89
C ASP A 413 -11.13 10.51 10.40
N HIS A 414 -11.91 11.15 9.53
CA HIS A 414 -11.89 10.88 8.09
C HIS A 414 -10.98 11.86 7.37
N THR A 415 -10.17 11.35 6.45
CA THR A 415 -9.28 12.14 5.61
C THR A 415 -9.33 11.64 4.17
N ASP A 416 -9.22 12.54 3.21
CA ASP A 416 -9.10 12.21 1.80
C ASP A 416 -8.14 13.17 1.08
N ASN A 417 -7.44 12.67 0.06
CA ASN A 417 -6.46 13.44 -0.69
C ASN A 417 -6.82 13.55 -2.17
N ILE A 418 -6.51 14.71 -2.74
CA ILE A 418 -6.47 14.96 -4.17
C ILE A 418 -5.16 15.63 -4.55
N TYR A 419 -4.72 15.43 -5.79
CA TYR A 419 -3.41 15.87 -6.25
C TYR A 419 -3.51 16.63 -7.56
N LEU A 420 -2.74 17.72 -7.67
CA LEU A 420 -2.45 18.38 -8.93
C LEU A 420 -0.96 18.24 -9.20
N THR A 421 -0.58 17.70 -10.35
CA THR A 421 0.82 17.56 -10.77
C THR A 421 1.06 18.43 -12.01
N PHE A 422 2.28 18.92 -12.22
CA PHE A 422 2.60 19.82 -13.31
C PHE A 422 3.75 19.28 -14.15
N GLY A 423 3.57 19.20 -15.46
CA GLY A 423 4.61 18.65 -16.34
C GLY A 423 4.49 19.12 -17.80
N PRO A 424 5.54 18.91 -18.61
CA PRO A 424 5.56 19.31 -20.02
C PRO A 424 4.53 18.54 -20.87
N ASN A 425 4.12 17.35 -20.43
CA ASN A 425 3.10 16.53 -21.08
C ASN A 425 1.70 16.73 -20.49
N GLY A 426 1.56 17.55 -19.44
CA GLY A 426 0.29 17.79 -18.78
C GLY A 426 -0.69 18.54 -19.66
N SER A 427 -1.97 18.35 -19.36
CA SER A 427 -3.08 18.81 -20.18
C SER A 427 -4.20 19.40 -19.32
N ILE A 428 -4.90 20.40 -19.86
CA ILE A 428 -6.14 20.92 -19.25
C ILE A 428 -7.37 20.05 -19.59
N TYR A 429 -7.17 19.05 -20.44
CA TYR A 429 -8.12 17.98 -20.78
C TYR A 429 -7.61 16.67 -20.24
N LYS A 430 -8.49 15.67 -20.14
CA LYS A 430 -8.09 14.36 -19.64
C LYS A 430 -6.90 13.77 -20.39
N ASP A 431 -5.86 13.36 -19.66
CA ASP A 431 -4.69 12.64 -20.18
C ASP A 431 -4.45 11.28 -19.50
N ILE A 432 -3.31 10.65 -19.79
CA ILE A 432 -2.96 9.31 -19.29
C ILE A 432 -2.36 9.32 -17.87
N SER A 433 -2.07 10.50 -17.34
CA SER A 433 -1.49 10.75 -16.02
C SER A 433 -2.51 11.33 -15.03
N ASP A 434 -3.73 11.56 -15.50
CA ASP A 434 -4.92 11.76 -14.69
C ASP A 434 -5.46 10.47 -14.10
N ALA A 435 -5.92 10.53 -12.85
CA ALA A 435 -6.56 9.40 -12.18
C ALA A 435 -8.01 9.74 -11.78
N PRO A 436 -9.02 8.96 -12.21
CA PRO A 436 -10.38 9.14 -11.75
C PRO A 436 -10.50 8.83 -10.25
N LYS A 437 -11.45 9.48 -9.57
CA LYS A 437 -11.78 9.21 -8.17
C LYS A 437 -12.61 7.92 -8.08
N LEU A 438 -11.93 6.84 -7.73
CA LEU A 438 -12.52 5.51 -7.64
C LEU A 438 -13.47 5.39 -6.44
N LEU A 439 -14.61 4.75 -6.64
CA LEU A 439 -15.54 4.40 -5.56
C LEU A 439 -14.95 3.26 -4.72
N PRO A 440 -15.04 3.30 -3.37
CA PRO A 440 -14.48 2.23 -2.54
C PRO A 440 -15.16 0.88 -2.80
N LEU A 441 -14.45 -0.22 -2.56
CA LEU A 441 -15.00 -1.58 -2.67
C LEU A 441 -16.07 -1.87 -1.61
N GLN A 442 -16.01 -1.15 -0.48
CA GLN A 442 -16.98 -1.26 0.60
C GLN A 442 -17.44 0.12 1.09
N ALA A 443 -18.73 0.22 1.38
CA ALA A 443 -19.33 1.45 1.85
C ALA A 443 -19.03 1.67 3.33
N SER A 444 -18.53 2.85 3.67
CA SER A 444 -18.29 3.30 5.04
C SER A 444 -18.48 4.82 5.10
N PRO A 445 -18.86 5.39 6.26
CA PRO A 445 -18.82 6.84 6.45
C PRO A 445 -17.43 7.40 6.10
N ARG A 446 -17.37 8.52 5.39
CA ARG A 446 -16.10 9.14 4.95
C ARG A 446 -16.28 10.56 4.43
N ILE A 447 -15.16 11.24 4.24
CA ILE A 447 -15.07 12.41 3.37
C ILE A 447 -14.60 11.97 1.98
N ALA A 448 -15.17 12.54 0.92
CA ALA A 448 -14.71 12.36 -0.44
C ALA A 448 -14.44 13.71 -1.09
N ALA A 449 -13.18 13.96 -1.42
CA ALA A 449 -12.72 15.12 -2.18
C ALA A 449 -12.42 14.70 -3.62
N MET A 450 -12.85 15.54 -4.57
CA MET A 450 -12.64 15.29 -5.99
C MET A 450 -12.62 16.58 -6.79
N THR A 451 -11.67 16.70 -7.71
CA THR A 451 -11.76 17.69 -8.78
C THR A 451 -12.63 17.15 -9.90
N ILE A 452 -13.19 18.03 -10.73
CA ILE A 452 -14.01 17.61 -11.88
C ILE A 452 -13.34 18.00 -13.18
N SER A 453 -13.10 17.02 -14.06
CA SER A 453 -12.61 17.23 -15.42
C SER A 453 -13.45 16.42 -16.40
N ASP A 454 -13.96 17.06 -17.46
CA ASP A 454 -14.84 16.42 -18.46
C ASP A 454 -16.03 15.63 -17.86
N ASN A 455 -16.64 16.16 -16.78
CA ASN A 455 -17.71 15.53 -15.99
C ASN A 455 -17.31 14.21 -15.29
N ILE A 456 -16.01 13.94 -15.14
CA ILE A 456 -15.48 12.79 -14.43
C ILE A 456 -14.82 13.31 -13.14
N PRO A 457 -15.22 12.79 -11.97
CA PRO A 457 -14.51 13.05 -10.73
C PRO A 457 -13.09 12.49 -10.77
N MET A 458 -12.11 13.31 -10.39
CA MET A 458 -10.69 13.00 -10.43
C MET A 458 -10.10 13.02 -9.03
N LYS A 459 -9.15 12.11 -8.82
CA LYS A 459 -8.26 12.08 -7.66
C LYS A 459 -6.92 12.76 -7.97
N ILE A 460 -6.44 12.64 -9.20
CA ILE A 460 -5.20 13.26 -9.66
C ILE A 460 -5.47 13.97 -10.98
N ASN A 461 -5.03 15.22 -11.09
CA ASN A 461 -4.91 15.92 -12.37
C ASN A 461 -3.44 16.13 -12.75
N HIS A 462 -3.08 15.93 -14.01
CA HIS A 462 -1.78 16.25 -14.58
C HIS A 462 -1.89 17.46 -15.51
N LEU A 463 -1.51 18.63 -15.00
CA LEU A 463 -1.69 19.91 -15.65
C LEU A 463 -0.43 20.36 -16.41
N PRO A 464 -0.55 21.22 -17.42
CA PRO A 464 0.60 21.73 -18.15
C PRO A 464 1.56 22.49 -17.23
N TYR A 465 2.86 22.33 -17.45
CA TYR A 465 3.88 23.13 -16.77
C TYR A 465 3.78 24.63 -17.10
N ASP A 466 3.45 24.96 -18.36
CA ASP A 466 3.33 26.32 -18.85
C ASP A 466 1.99 26.51 -19.56
N LEU A 467 1.29 27.57 -19.16
CA LEU A 467 0.02 28.01 -19.72
C LEU A 467 -0.07 29.52 -19.52
N GLU A 468 -0.91 30.20 -20.30
CA GLU A 468 -1.17 31.63 -20.07
C GLU A 468 -2.47 31.84 -19.30
N GLY A 469 -2.38 32.47 -18.14
CA GLY A 469 -3.54 32.97 -17.39
C GLY A 469 -3.99 32.07 -16.25
N THR A 470 -5.28 32.15 -15.92
CA THR A 470 -5.89 31.36 -14.83
C THR A 470 -6.66 30.17 -15.38
N TYR A 471 -6.36 28.97 -14.90
CA TYR A 471 -7.15 27.77 -15.12
C TYR A 471 -8.04 27.48 -13.91
N MET A 472 -9.29 27.10 -14.16
CA MET A 472 -10.31 26.87 -13.13
C MET A 472 -10.65 25.38 -13.07
N ILE A 473 -10.48 24.77 -11.91
CA ILE A 473 -10.75 23.36 -11.67
C ILE A 473 -11.86 23.26 -10.64
N PRO A 474 -13.08 22.82 -11.01
CA PRO A 474 -14.14 22.60 -10.04
C PRO A 474 -13.69 21.59 -8.99
N LEU A 475 -13.96 21.89 -7.72
CA LEU A 475 -13.65 21.07 -6.56
C LEU A 475 -14.94 20.76 -5.82
N ASP A 476 -15.21 19.46 -5.63
CA ASP A 476 -16.32 18.99 -4.84
C ASP A 476 -15.86 18.21 -3.61
N LEU A 477 -16.55 18.46 -2.49
CA LEU A 477 -16.29 17.89 -1.18
C LEU A 477 -17.59 17.32 -0.64
N LEU A 478 -17.60 16.02 -0.34
CA LEU A 478 -18.78 15.30 0.14
C LEU A 478 -18.49 14.66 1.50
N SER A 479 -19.24 15.04 2.53
CA SER A 479 -19.31 14.27 3.77
C SER A 479 -20.39 13.19 3.60
N LEU A 480 -20.00 11.93 3.78
CA LEU A 480 -20.80 10.76 3.43
C LEU A 480 -21.10 9.92 4.66
N ASP A 481 -22.37 9.54 4.81
CA ASP A 481 -22.85 8.52 5.73
C ASP A 481 -23.56 7.42 4.92
N ILE A 482 -23.93 6.32 5.57
CA ILE A 482 -24.59 5.17 4.94
C ILE A 482 -26.05 5.10 5.39
N ASP A 483 -26.99 5.07 4.44
CA ASP A 483 -28.40 4.86 4.76
C ASP A 483 -28.74 3.38 5.05
N THR A 484 -29.98 3.13 5.46
CA THR A 484 -30.48 1.78 5.74
C THR A 484 -30.50 0.85 4.52
N ALA A 485 -30.38 1.40 3.31
CA ALA A 485 -30.29 0.63 2.06
C ALA A 485 -28.83 0.42 1.60
N GLY A 486 -27.85 0.90 2.37
CA GLY A 486 -26.42 0.80 2.04
C GLY A 486 -25.93 1.85 1.04
N HIS A 487 -26.74 2.87 0.72
CA HIS A 487 -26.34 3.95 -0.18
C HIS A 487 -25.57 5.04 0.57
N PHE A 488 -24.73 5.77 -0.15
CA PHE A 488 -24.08 6.97 0.37
C PHE A 488 -25.08 8.13 0.42
N VAL A 489 -25.17 8.78 1.57
CA VAL A 489 -25.95 10.02 1.78
C VAL A 489 -24.99 11.16 2.06
N THR A 490 -25.15 12.24 1.30
CA THR A 490 -24.37 13.46 1.50
C THR A 490 -25.03 14.34 2.56
N TYR A 491 -24.23 14.96 3.42
CA TYR A 491 -24.68 15.93 4.40
C TYR A 491 -23.71 17.10 4.52
N GLY A 492 -24.17 18.18 5.16
CA GLY A 492 -23.33 19.35 5.41
C GLY A 492 -22.53 19.19 6.69
N ASP A 493 -21.24 19.51 6.62
CA ASP A 493 -20.27 19.38 7.70
C ASP A 493 -19.19 20.47 7.61
N GLN A 494 -18.45 20.70 8.69
CA GLN A 494 -17.23 21.52 8.67
C GLN A 494 -16.04 20.63 8.30
N VAL A 495 -15.21 21.09 7.37
CA VAL A 495 -14.03 20.33 6.92
C VAL A 495 -12.81 21.24 6.88
N THR A 496 -11.65 20.71 7.19
CA THR A 496 -10.38 21.44 7.06
C THR A 496 -9.69 20.98 5.78
N LEU A 497 -9.22 21.93 4.97
CA LEU A 497 -8.35 21.67 3.83
C LEU A 497 -6.94 22.13 4.18
N ASP A 498 -6.01 21.18 4.23
CA ASP A 498 -4.58 21.41 4.31
C ASP A 498 -3.94 21.19 2.95
N LEU A 499 -2.80 21.84 2.71
CA LEU A 499 -2.10 21.75 1.43
C LEU A 499 -0.59 21.61 1.63
N VAL A 500 0.01 20.75 0.82
CA VAL A 500 1.46 20.57 0.74
C VAL A 500 1.92 20.81 -0.70
N GLU A 501 2.85 21.73 -0.87
CA GLU A 501 3.59 21.95 -2.11
C GLU A 501 4.82 21.03 -2.17
N GLN A 502 5.10 20.45 -3.33
CA GLN A 502 6.36 19.76 -3.59
C GLN A 502 6.96 20.30 -4.88
N ASP A 503 8.13 20.94 -4.77
CA ASP A 503 8.90 21.49 -5.90
C ASP A 503 8.06 22.37 -6.86
N LEU A 504 7.05 23.08 -6.34
CA LEU A 504 6.13 23.85 -7.18
C LEU A 504 6.89 24.96 -7.95
N PRO A 505 6.69 25.09 -9.27
CA PRO A 505 7.35 26.12 -10.06
C PRO A 505 6.94 27.52 -9.59
N GLY A 506 7.91 28.43 -9.45
CA GLY A 506 7.65 29.78 -8.94
C GLY A 506 6.70 30.64 -9.79
N HIS A 507 6.48 30.28 -11.06
CA HIS A 507 5.48 30.95 -11.91
C HIS A 507 4.07 30.41 -11.72
N ILE A 508 3.87 29.30 -10.99
CA ILE A 508 2.56 28.73 -10.69
C ILE A 508 2.15 29.15 -9.28
N THR A 509 0.96 29.75 -9.16
CA THR A 509 0.33 30.05 -7.87
C THR A 509 -1.12 29.58 -7.88
N TYR A 510 -1.76 29.50 -6.72
CA TYR A 510 -3.07 28.88 -6.60
C TYR A 510 -3.94 29.51 -5.51
N SER A 511 -5.25 29.49 -5.70
CA SER A 511 -6.23 29.94 -4.72
C SER A 511 -7.49 29.07 -4.75
N ILE A 512 -8.32 29.18 -3.72
CA ILE A 512 -9.60 28.47 -3.63
C ILE A 512 -10.73 29.49 -3.62
N MET A 513 -11.64 29.37 -4.59
CA MET A 513 -12.87 30.17 -4.65
C MET A 513 -14.05 29.37 -4.08
N ASP A 514 -14.79 29.96 -3.15
CA ASP A 514 -16.13 29.50 -2.77
C ASP A 514 -17.16 30.12 -3.72
N ASN A 515 -17.77 29.29 -4.57
CA ASN A 515 -18.69 29.76 -5.61
C ASN A 515 -20.01 30.32 -5.06
N ILE A 516 -20.35 30.03 -3.80
CA ILE A 516 -21.55 30.56 -3.15
C ILE A 516 -21.31 31.97 -2.63
N SER A 517 -20.20 32.17 -1.91
CA SER A 517 -19.88 33.48 -1.32
C SER A 517 -19.17 34.41 -2.31
N GLY A 518 -18.54 33.86 -3.35
CA GLY A 518 -17.67 34.58 -4.28
C GLY A 518 -16.32 34.98 -3.67
N ILE A 519 -16.01 34.50 -2.47
CA ILE A 519 -14.75 34.78 -1.77
C ILE A 519 -13.66 33.86 -2.33
N GLU A 520 -12.50 34.45 -2.58
CA GLU A 520 -11.29 33.74 -2.96
C GLU A 520 -10.29 33.78 -1.81
N HIS A 521 -9.76 32.61 -1.49
CA HIS A 521 -8.79 32.38 -0.45
C HIS A 521 -7.42 32.14 -1.10
N ASN A 522 -6.51 33.09 -0.92
CA ASN A 522 -5.12 32.90 -1.33
C ASN A 522 -4.47 31.87 -0.40
N MET A 523 -4.01 30.76 -0.96
CA MET A 523 -3.52 29.63 -0.18
C MET A 523 -2.01 29.70 0.11
N GLN A 524 -1.24 30.58 -0.54
CA GLN A 524 0.22 30.68 -0.35
C GLN A 524 0.62 31.10 1.08
N SER A 525 -0.29 31.77 1.80
CA SER A 525 -0.04 32.28 3.16
C SER A 525 -0.81 31.56 4.26
N LEU A 526 -1.58 30.53 3.90
CA LEU A 526 -2.44 29.80 4.83
C LEU A 526 -1.83 28.44 5.14
N LEU A 527 -1.90 28.05 6.42
CA LEU A 527 -1.54 26.68 6.84
C LEU A 527 -2.66 25.68 6.55
N GLY A 528 -3.90 26.17 6.40
CA GLY A 528 -5.10 25.41 6.08
C GLY A 528 -6.30 26.35 5.90
N LEU A 529 -7.42 25.81 5.41
CA LEU A 529 -8.65 26.55 5.15
C LEU A 529 -9.86 25.77 5.66
N ASP A 530 -10.65 26.41 6.53
CA ASP A 530 -11.93 25.87 6.98
C ASP A 530 -12.98 26.03 5.87
N LEU A 531 -13.56 24.92 5.45
CA LEU A 531 -14.56 24.80 4.41
C LEU A 531 -15.82 24.09 4.95
N THR A 532 -16.85 24.00 4.11
CA THR A 532 -18.09 23.30 4.46
C THR A 532 -18.60 22.45 3.30
N THR A 533 -19.09 21.26 3.62
CA THR A 533 -19.81 20.40 2.66
C THR A 533 -21.30 20.71 2.67
N GLU A 534 -22.05 20.15 1.72
CA GLU A 534 -23.48 20.38 1.57
C GLU A 534 -24.22 19.06 1.32
N SER A 535 -25.49 19.00 1.75
CA SER A 535 -26.38 17.89 1.37
C SER A 535 -26.77 18.02 -0.10
N LYS A 536 -26.34 17.07 -0.92
CA LYS A 536 -26.61 16.96 -2.38
C LYS A 536 -27.48 15.77 -2.76
N GLY A 537 -27.92 14.97 -1.78
CA GLY A 537 -28.76 13.79 -1.97
C GLY A 537 -28.02 12.48 -1.72
N THR A 538 -28.51 11.40 -2.36
CA THR A 538 -28.09 10.02 -2.11
C THR A 538 -27.64 9.36 -3.41
N PHE A 539 -26.62 8.52 -3.36
CA PHE A 539 -26.16 7.72 -4.50
C PHE A 539 -25.72 6.31 -4.10
N SER A 540 -25.79 5.38 -5.04
CA SER A 540 -25.43 3.97 -4.82
C SER A 540 -23.95 3.83 -4.45
N SER A 541 -23.67 3.05 -3.41
CA SER A 541 -22.32 2.58 -3.07
C SER A 541 -21.86 1.41 -3.96
N SER A 542 -22.81 0.78 -4.66
CA SER A 542 -22.55 -0.31 -5.60
C SER A 542 -22.48 0.22 -7.03
N TYR A 543 -21.69 -0.46 -7.86
CA TYR A 543 -21.48 -0.12 -9.28
C TYR A 543 -21.52 -1.37 -10.16
N ASN A 544 -21.81 -1.15 -11.45
CA ASN A 544 -21.74 -2.20 -12.46
C ASN A 544 -20.38 -2.16 -13.15
N GLY A 545 -19.71 -3.31 -13.23
CA GLY A 545 -18.41 -3.44 -13.88
C GLY A 545 -17.30 -3.83 -12.91
N PRO A 546 -16.04 -3.69 -13.32
CA PRO A 546 -14.91 -4.15 -12.51
C PRO A 546 -14.56 -3.14 -11.41
N ILE A 547 -14.66 -1.85 -11.73
CA ILE A 547 -14.33 -0.74 -10.83
C ILE A 547 -15.32 0.42 -11.01
N GLY A 548 -15.70 1.05 -9.89
CA GLY A 548 -16.60 2.18 -9.85
C GLY A 548 -15.84 3.50 -9.79
N ILE A 549 -16.43 4.56 -10.33
CA ILE A 549 -15.98 5.94 -10.16
C ILE A 549 -17.08 6.67 -9.40
N TYR A 550 -16.72 7.62 -8.54
CA TYR A 550 -17.72 8.47 -7.88
C TYR A 550 -18.63 9.15 -8.91
N PRO A 551 -19.94 9.24 -8.67
CA PRO A 551 -20.84 9.99 -9.54
C PRO A 551 -20.71 11.49 -9.27
N LEU A 552 -20.99 12.32 -10.28
CA LEU A 552 -21.22 13.75 -10.06
C LEU A 552 -22.63 13.94 -9.47
N ILE A 553 -22.72 14.47 -8.25
CA ILE A 553 -23.98 14.73 -7.56
C ILE A 553 -24.09 16.22 -7.21
N GLY A 554 -24.99 16.93 -7.88
CA GLY A 554 -25.09 18.39 -7.77
C GLY A 554 -23.91 19.12 -8.40
N GLU A 555 -23.85 20.44 -8.16
CA GLU A 555 -22.78 21.30 -8.68
C GLU A 555 -21.63 21.40 -7.65
N PRO A 556 -20.36 21.40 -8.08
CA PRO A 556 -19.23 21.64 -7.19
C PRO A 556 -19.28 23.03 -6.55
N ARG A 557 -19.14 23.10 -5.22
CA ARG A 557 -19.18 24.36 -4.48
C ARG A 557 -17.89 25.16 -4.61
N TYR A 558 -16.75 24.49 -4.70
CA TYR A 558 -15.45 25.14 -4.68
C TYR A 558 -14.81 25.11 -6.08
N THR A 559 -13.83 25.97 -6.28
CA THR A 559 -13.00 25.96 -7.49
C THR A 559 -11.56 26.25 -7.12
N ILE A 560 -10.67 25.35 -7.50
CA ILE A 560 -9.22 25.58 -7.43
C ILE A 560 -8.85 26.43 -8.64
N LEU A 561 -8.19 27.55 -8.37
CA LEU A 561 -7.68 28.47 -9.37
C LEU A 561 -6.19 28.26 -9.46
N ILE A 562 -5.69 27.92 -10.65
CA ILE A 562 -4.26 27.82 -10.94
C ILE A 562 -3.87 29.01 -11.81
N HIS A 563 -3.03 29.88 -11.29
CA HIS A 563 -2.53 31.07 -11.97
C HIS A 563 -1.13 30.81 -12.51
N TYR A 564 -1.00 30.88 -13.82
CA TYR A 564 0.27 30.81 -14.51
C TYR A 564 0.80 32.23 -14.79
N GLY A 565 1.91 32.55 -14.14
CA GLY A 565 2.72 33.73 -14.38
C GLY A 565 3.69 33.57 -15.55
N SER A 566 4.40 34.64 -15.88
CA SER A 566 5.42 34.58 -16.94
C SER A 566 6.65 33.79 -16.47
N LEU A 567 7.10 32.83 -17.28
CA LEU A 567 8.30 32.00 -17.03
C LEU A 567 9.58 32.80 -16.69
N ASN A 568 9.65 34.09 -17.07
CA ASN A 568 10.82 34.94 -16.83
C ASN A 568 10.75 35.79 -15.54
N LYS A 569 9.70 35.67 -14.73
CA LYS A 569 9.55 36.43 -13.48
C LYS A 569 10.17 35.63 -12.33
N VAL A 570 11.46 35.84 -12.08
CA VAL A 570 12.12 35.34 -10.87
C VAL A 570 11.95 36.37 -9.75
N GLY A 571 11.27 35.98 -8.68
CA GLY A 571 11.35 36.64 -7.38
C GLY A 571 10.38 37.80 -7.14
N ASP A 572 9.55 37.58 -6.13
CA ASP A 572 8.83 38.55 -5.29
C ASP A 572 7.53 39.17 -5.83
N GLY A 573 6.43 38.82 -5.17
CA GLY A 573 5.15 39.55 -5.19
C GLY A 573 4.18 39.21 -6.32
N SER A 574 3.13 38.42 -5.98
CA SER A 574 1.84 38.31 -6.69
C SER A 574 1.92 38.05 -8.22
N ASN A 575 1.64 36.81 -8.63
CA ASN A 575 1.35 36.46 -10.03
C ASN A 575 -0.07 36.89 -10.47
N LEU A 576 -0.79 37.65 -9.64
CA LEU A 576 -2.04 38.31 -10.00
C LEU A 576 -1.76 39.72 -10.51
N PRO A 577 -2.56 40.22 -11.47
CA PRO A 577 -2.41 41.58 -11.96
C PRO A 577 -2.74 42.59 -10.84
N GLU A 578 -1.96 43.66 -10.75
CA GLU A 578 -2.17 44.70 -9.73
C GLU A 578 -3.23 45.74 -10.14
N ILE A 579 -3.56 45.80 -11.43
CA ILE A 579 -4.49 46.77 -11.99
C ILE A 579 -5.44 46.12 -12.98
N PHE A 580 -6.62 46.72 -13.15
CA PHE A 580 -7.50 46.35 -14.25
C PHE A 580 -6.88 46.79 -15.59
N GLN A 581 -6.81 45.88 -16.54
CA GLN A 581 -6.24 46.15 -17.86
C GLN A 581 -7.09 45.52 -18.97
N LEU A 582 -7.31 46.24 -20.07
CA LEU A 582 -7.84 45.68 -21.32
C LEU A 582 -6.77 45.82 -22.39
N HIS A 583 -6.34 44.71 -22.98
CA HIS A 583 -5.29 44.70 -24.00
C HIS A 583 -5.84 44.88 -25.40
N GLN A 584 -4.96 45.26 -26.32
CA GLN A 584 -5.29 45.24 -27.74
C GLN A 584 -5.50 43.79 -28.20
N ASN A 585 -6.59 43.52 -28.90
CA ASN A 585 -6.84 42.20 -29.46
C ASN A 585 -5.75 41.82 -30.47
N TYR A 586 -5.42 40.53 -30.56
CA TYR A 586 -4.47 40.01 -31.54
C TYR A 586 -4.99 38.71 -32.17
N PRO A 587 -4.86 38.54 -33.49
CA PRO A 587 -4.41 39.53 -34.47
C PRO A 587 -5.38 40.73 -34.61
N ASN A 588 -4.89 41.87 -35.10
CA ASN A 588 -5.73 43.03 -35.46
C ASN A 588 -5.08 43.80 -36.62
N PRO A 589 -5.63 43.75 -37.86
CA PRO A 589 -6.89 43.11 -38.25
C PRO A 589 -6.87 41.57 -38.11
N PHE A 590 -8.04 40.93 -38.01
CA PHE A 590 -8.18 39.47 -37.85
C PHE A 590 -9.14 38.83 -38.87
N ASN A 591 -8.92 37.54 -39.14
CA ASN A 591 -9.81 36.67 -39.92
C ASN A 591 -9.58 35.17 -39.56
N PRO A 592 -10.58 34.38 -39.13
CA PRO A 592 -11.88 34.81 -38.60
C PRO A 592 -11.86 35.03 -37.08
N ILE A 593 -10.81 34.62 -36.35
CA ILE A 593 -10.76 34.64 -34.89
C ILE A 593 -9.69 35.59 -34.37
N THR A 594 -10.02 36.33 -33.31
CA THR A 594 -9.07 37.13 -32.53
C THR A 594 -9.19 36.78 -31.05
N ARG A 595 -8.07 36.94 -30.34
CA ARG A 595 -8.01 36.87 -28.88
C ARG A 595 -8.06 38.28 -28.27
N ILE A 596 -8.88 38.47 -27.24
CA ILE A 596 -8.98 39.68 -26.43
C ILE A 596 -8.47 39.33 -25.03
N ASN A 597 -7.33 39.90 -24.62
CA ASN A 597 -6.77 39.69 -23.29
C ASN A 597 -7.21 40.81 -22.33
N TYR A 598 -7.46 40.46 -21.07
CA TYR A 598 -7.82 41.40 -20.01
C TYR A 598 -7.30 40.93 -18.65
N GLU A 599 -7.13 41.85 -17.71
CA GLU A 599 -6.58 41.61 -16.39
C GLU A 599 -7.54 42.11 -15.32
N LEU A 600 -7.72 41.33 -14.27
CA LEU A 600 -8.59 41.63 -13.14
C LEU A 600 -7.77 41.55 -11.84
N PRO A 601 -7.57 42.64 -11.09
CA PRO A 601 -6.86 42.60 -9.82
C PRO A 601 -7.72 42.07 -8.68
N ILE A 602 -9.04 42.04 -8.86
CA ILE A 602 -10.01 41.55 -7.88
C ILE A 602 -11.15 40.79 -8.57
N SER A 603 -11.80 39.87 -7.85
CA SER A 603 -13.02 39.18 -8.31
C SER A 603 -14.08 40.18 -8.75
N SER A 604 -14.55 40.05 -9.99
CA SER A 604 -15.43 41.01 -10.62
C SER A 604 -16.50 40.33 -11.47
N LYS A 605 -17.73 40.87 -11.47
CA LYS A 605 -18.70 40.56 -12.54
C LYS A 605 -18.20 41.27 -13.80
N VAL A 606 -17.80 40.50 -14.82
CA VAL A 606 -17.23 41.00 -16.07
C VAL A 606 -18.24 40.86 -17.19
N LYS A 607 -18.47 41.95 -17.90
CA LYS A 607 -19.22 41.98 -19.16
C LYS A 607 -18.31 42.38 -20.30
N ILE A 608 -18.26 41.56 -21.34
CA ILE A 608 -17.53 41.88 -22.58
C ILE A 608 -18.53 41.92 -23.74
N HIS A 609 -18.63 43.10 -24.35
CA HIS A 609 -19.55 43.35 -25.45
C HIS A 609 -18.78 43.80 -26.70
N ILE A 610 -19.26 43.38 -27.87
CA ILE A 610 -18.86 43.89 -29.18
C ILE A 610 -19.95 44.82 -29.71
N TYR A 611 -19.56 45.99 -30.18
CA TYR A 611 -20.41 46.98 -30.83
C TYR A 611 -19.89 47.30 -32.23
N ASP A 612 -20.78 47.67 -33.14
CA ASP A 612 -20.38 48.27 -34.41
C ASP A 612 -19.99 49.75 -34.24
N ILE A 613 -19.54 50.39 -35.33
CA ILE A 613 -19.13 51.81 -35.30
C ILE A 613 -20.25 52.79 -34.93
N THR A 614 -21.51 52.37 -35.02
CA THR A 614 -22.68 53.19 -34.65
C THR A 614 -23.05 53.04 -33.17
N GLY A 615 -22.37 52.13 -32.44
CA GLY A 615 -22.66 51.82 -31.05
C GLY A 615 -23.77 50.78 -30.88
N THR A 616 -24.17 50.07 -31.95
CA THR A 616 -25.16 49.00 -31.85
C THR A 616 -24.49 47.73 -31.33
N LEU A 617 -25.09 47.09 -30.32
CA LEU A 617 -24.58 45.84 -29.74
C LEU A 617 -24.66 44.71 -30.78
N VAL A 618 -23.51 44.12 -31.09
CA VAL A 618 -23.33 43.04 -32.06
C VAL A 618 -23.34 41.69 -31.35
N SER A 619 -22.61 41.55 -30.25
CA SER A 619 -22.50 40.31 -29.49
C SER A 619 -22.12 40.58 -28.03
N THR A 620 -22.59 39.73 -27.12
CA THR A 620 -22.06 39.63 -25.75
C THR A 620 -21.18 38.41 -25.70
N LEU A 621 -19.88 38.61 -25.48
CA LEU A 621 -18.92 37.51 -25.40
C LEU A 621 -18.87 36.92 -23.99
N LEU A 622 -19.06 37.76 -22.97
CA LEU A 622 -18.95 37.37 -21.57
C LEU A 622 -19.96 38.15 -20.73
N ASP A 623 -20.63 37.48 -19.79
CA ASP A 623 -21.42 38.10 -18.71
C ASP A 623 -21.43 37.18 -17.47
N GLU A 624 -20.26 37.03 -16.84
CA GLU A 624 -20.06 36.11 -15.72
C GLU A 624 -19.16 36.71 -14.63
N PHE A 625 -19.14 36.10 -13.46
CA PHE A 625 -18.16 36.45 -12.43
C PHE A 625 -16.82 35.82 -12.80
N LYS A 626 -15.75 36.59 -12.69
CA LYS A 626 -14.38 36.12 -12.90
C LYS A 626 -13.50 36.44 -11.68
N PRO A 627 -12.67 35.50 -11.23
CA PRO A 627 -11.61 35.74 -10.24
C PRO A 627 -10.57 36.77 -10.72
N PRO A 628 -9.72 37.30 -9.83
CA PRO A 628 -8.52 37.99 -10.23
C PRO A 628 -7.66 37.11 -11.12
N GLY A 629 -6.94 37.72 -12.05
CA GLY A 629 -6.04 37.02 -12.95
C GLY A 629 -5.95 37.62 -14.34
N TYR A 630 -5.11 36.98 -15.15
CA TYR A 630 -4.94 37.26 -16.56
C TYR A 630 -5.89 36.36 -17.35
N TRP A 631 -6.82 36.98 -18.07
CA TRP A 631 -7.88 36.29 -18.78
C TRP A 631 -7.85 36.60 -20.26
N HIS A 632 -8.48 35.74 -21.05
CA HIS A 632 -8.72 36.00 -22.45
C HIS A 632 -10.09 35.50 -22.91
N ILE A 633 -10.56 36.05 -24.02
CA ILE A 633 -11.75 35.58 -24.71
C ILE A 633 -11.55 35.63 -26.22
N LEU A 634 -12.14 34.67 -26.93
CA LEU A 634 -12.09 34.61 -28.39
C LEU A 634 -13.35 35.26 -28.99
N TRP A 635 -13.18 35.98 -30.08
CA TRP A 635 -14.28 36.39 -30.95
C TRP A 635 -14.03 35.91 -32.37
N ASP A 636 -15.04 35.26 -32.97
CA ASP A 636 -14.99 34.63 -34.29
C ASP A 636 -15.67 35.46 -35.39
N GLY A 637 -15.92 36.75 -35.13
CA GLY A 637 -16.57 37.64 -36.08
C GLY A 637 -18.08 37.38 -36.24
N LYS A 638 -18.74 36.64 -35.34
CA LYS A 638 -20.19 36.45 -35.39
C LYS A 638 -20.95 37.40 -34.46
N ASN A 639 -22.18 37.72 -34.86
CA ASN A 639 -23.14 38.42 -34.02
C ASN A 639 -23.95 37.43 -33.13
N LYS A 640 -24.86 37.97 -32.32
CA LYS A 640 -25.77 37.19 -31.45
C LYS A 640 -26.63 36.13 -32.15
N ASP A 641 -26.85 36.25 -33.47
CA ASP A 641 -27.64 35.30 -34.26
C ASP A 641 -26.75 34.25 -34.95
N GLY A 642 -25.46 34.17 -34.59
CA GLY A 642 -24.47 33.27 -35.17
C GLY A 642 -24.05 33.63 -36.60
N LYS A 643 -24.42 34.82 -37.10
CA LYS A 643 -24.07 35.27 -38.45
C LYS A 643 -22.76 36.05 -38.45
N ILE A 644 -21.89 35.75 -39.42
CA ILE A 644 -20.66 36.51 -39.66
C ILE A 644 -21.02 37.96 -39.96
N VAL A 645 -20.36 38.89 -39.28
CA VAL A 645 -20.54 40.32 -39.47
C VAL A 645 -19.84 40.84 -40.73
N SER A 646 -20.11 42.07 -41.14
CA SER A 646 -19.43 42.67 -42.29
C SER A 646 -17.96 42.98 -41.99
N THR A 647 -17.08 42.94 -43.00
CA THR A 647 -15.74 43.52 -42.89
C THR A 647 -15.84 44.97 -42.41
N GLY A 648 -15.08 45.33 -41.37
CA GLY A 648 -15.16 46.67 -40.81
C GLY A 648 -14.52 46.82 -39.44
N MET A 649 -14.62 48.04 -38.92
CA MET A 649 -14.21 48.37 -37.56
C MET A 649 -15.32 48.05 -36.57
N TYR A 650 -14.95 47.52 -35.42
CA TYR A 650 -15.83 47.26 -34.30
C TYR A 650 -15.17 47.77 -33.02
N ILE A 651 -15.97 47.91 -31.96
CA ILE A 651 -15.52 48.32 -30.64
C ILE A 651 -15.84 47.19 -29.68
N TYR A 652 -14.85 46.74 -28.93
CA TYR A 652 -15.08 45.85 -27.80
C TYR A 652 -14.93 46.63 -26.50
N THR A 653 -15.75 46.26 -25.53
CA THR A 653 -15.77 46.88 -24.21
C THR A 653 -15.62 45.81 -23.15
N ILE A 654 -14.97 46.17 -22.05
CA ILE A 654 -15.05 45.44 -20.79
C ILE A 654 -15.71 46.36 -19.76
N GLU A 655 -16.67 45.81 -19.04
CA GLU A 655 -17.37 46.50 -17.96
C GLU A 655 -17.34 45.60 -16.72
N THR A 656 -16.86 46.18 -15.62
CA THR A 656 -16.98 45.68 -14.25
C THR A 656 -17.50 46.82 -13.38
N LYS A 657 -17.76 46.55 -12.10
CA LYS A 657 -18.16 47.59 -11.14
C LYS A 657 -17.12 48.73 -11.03
N GLU A 658 -15.84 48.43 -11.19
CA GLU A 658 -14.73 49.36 -10.90
C GLU A 658 -13.94 49.78 -12.15
N PHE A 659 -14.13 49.08 -13.26
CA PHE A 659 -13.37 49.28 -14.48
C PHE A 659 -14.24 49.19 -15.73
N ILE A 660 -14.23 50.27 -16.52
CA ILE A 660 -14.83 50.32 -17.86
C ILE A 660 -13.77 50.80 -18.85
N ARG A 661 -13.52 49.99 -19.88
CA ARG A 661 -12.62 50.33 -20.98
C ARG A 661 -13.17 49.81 -22.31
N SER A 662 -12.81 50.51 -23.38
CA SER A 662 -13.13 50.15 -24.74
C SER A 662 -11.91 50.23 -25.64
N LYS A 663 -11.85 49.35 -26.64
CA LYS A 663 -10.81 49.34 -27.67
C LYS A 663 -11.43 48.99 -29.02
N LYS A 664 -10.72 49.34 -30.09
CA LYS A 664 -11.16 49.11 -31.47
C LYS A 664 -10.51 47.86 -32.02
N LEU A 665 -11.24 47.10 -32.82
CA LEU A 665 -10.73 45.96 -33.57
C LEU A 665 -11.25 45.98 -35.02
N CYS A 666 -10.53 45.37 -35.94
CA CYS A 666 -10.82 45.36 -37.36
C CYS A 666 -11.02 43.92 -37.86
N PHE A 667 -12.24 43.60 -38.28
CA PHE A 667 -12.56 42.30 -38.88
C PHE A 667 -12.42 42.39 -40.41
N ILE A 668 -11.77 41.41 -41.02
CA ILE A 668 -11.66 41.26 -42.47
C ILE A 668 -12.20 39.90 -42.87
N LYS A 669 -13.22 39.88 -43.73
CA LYS A 669 -13.80 38.67 -44.31
C LYS A 669 -12.92 38.06 -45.39
#